data_AF-A0A2V3INH2-F1
#
_entry.id   AF-A0A2V3INH2-F1
#
_cell.length_a   1.000
_cell.length_b   1.000
_cell.length_c   1.000
_cell.angle_alpha   90.00
_cell.angle_beta   90.00
_cell.angle_gamma   90.00
#
_symmetry.space_group_name_H-M   'P 1'
#
loop_
_entity.id
_entity.type
_entity.pdbx_description
1 polymer ?
#
loop_
_entity_poly.entity_id
_entity_poly.type
_entity_poly.pdbx_seq_one_letter_code
_entity_poly.pdbx_strand_id
1 'polypeptide(L)'
;MGFWGATFILTKKNVLLSVRDYTTLIVALSASFFAMLVLYFSQISIDNGEGFAPELLDNPNPEAHGIGLIPRCVPFETADCLTFAYVPADDENVEQWIDSVSIRNSIPRNETMAFASGKELNEYLFDNPNRTQAAYIFDNDSLEQINGGNVSFIVQYNETLQFEFPLDETDFHTQVVVPSMVHQMNLELMRYTLRRTVDISLSASVFPHPNIISLDNSNNGGLDAFGLHGDFLTFATYFLSLIFFLYRIISEKERGLRDALKLAGQLQSQHFISWCLPYFVFNTILTLLLIAFGHAFRFKYFTVSSFFVYFLTFFIFSLSLIGWTMLVASLLKKSTSVSGVAFALFTFGYIIGSAGSIVYSIDENGEPRVSESVFFLRQLFAVFPTTMFVKAIYDGNILALQGIKISFSEANSYISVFPMRECWVWMAGSGGVALALSIYFDNVISTGHGVPLKPHYFLQSSYWGLGKKKQPTFGNELESRGDESEQSDEGDRQGQFSQSYDPDSEDADVRYEREAILRGQRDSAALVIKNISKKFRKLTAVDNVSFSVRKDTAFALLGSNGAGKSTLFNMLVTVLSPSAGDAFIYGLSVREDPAAVRKLLGVCPQFDLFWEKLTGAEHIELFAALKGLSKKEWENEIVDRLEDVDLLDVANVLAGTYSGGMQRRLSVALSLTGDPKIVLLDECTSGADPHVRQDLWRAIERAKKGRVVFLITHSIAEAQQIAGRNQIGIMAKGKLRVLGNALHLKTKFGVGYRLSVILHESSRVEFLTNALSRTCPGSLLISSENGDKGETIAKYGLPRHATESEVLQSVQLLEDQKEELHISDYSINSSTLGEVFTSITSLSEDAHEDETLETKKRCCF
;
A
#
# COMPACT_ATOMS: atom_id res chain seq x y z
N MET A 1 9.27 27.04 -3.46
CA MET A 1 8.04 26.37 -3.94
C MET A 1 7.02 26.25 -2.80
N GLY A 2 5.74 26.54 -3.03
CA GLY A 2 4.69 26.35 -2.03
C GLY A 2 4.27 24.88 -1.88
N PHE A 3 3.56 24.55 -0.79
CA PHE A 3 3.09 23.19 -0.46
C PHE A 3 2.44 22.47 -1.65
N TRP A 4 1.51 23.14 -2.34
CA TRP A 4 0.75 22.60 -3.47
C TRP A 4 1.59 22.37 -4.72
N GLY A 5 2.65 23.15 -4.93
CA GLY A 5 3.53 23.00 -6.09
C GLY A 5 4.26 21.66 -6.06
N ALA A 6 4.85 21.31 -4.93
CA ALA A 6 5.55 20.03 -4.78
C ALA A 6 4.59 18.83 -4.86
N THR A 7 3.39 18.95 -4.26
CA THR A 7 2.34 17.92 -4.37
C THR A 7 1.93 17.69 -5.83
N PHE A 8 1.77 18.74 -6.63
CA PHE A 8 1.41 18.62 -8.04
C PHE A 8 2.47 17.85 -8.84
N ILE A 9 3.76 18.11 -8.59
CA ILE A 9 4.86 17.43 -9.30
C ILE A 9 4.95 15.96 -8.92
N LEU A 10 4.80 15.63 -7.63
CA LEU A 10 4.73 14.24 -7.18
C LEU A 10 3.51 13.51 -7.76
N THR A 11 2.38 14.21 -7.88
CA THR A 11 1.17 13.67 -8.53
C THR A 11 1.42 13.43 -10.02
N LYS A 12 2.04 14.39 -10.73
CA LYS A 12 2.45 14.24 -12.14
C LYS A 12 3.34 13.01 -12.31
N LYS A 13 4.33 12.82 -11.43
CA LYS A 13 5.18 11.61 -11.39
C LYS A 13 4.33 10.34 -11.25
N ASN A 14 3.44 10.26 -10.26
CA ASN A 14 2.59 9.09 -10.02
C ASN A 14 1.66 8.78 -11.21
N VAL A 15 1.08 9.80 -11.84
CA VAL A 15 0.25 9.65 -13.04
C VAL A 15 1.09 9.11 -14.20
N LEU A 16 2.25 9.68 -14.43
CA LEU A 16 3.14 9.29 -15.53
C LEU A 16 3.65 7.85 -15.36
N LEU A 17 4.03 7.45 -14.14
CA LEU A 17 4.33 6.05 -13.80
C LEU A 17 3.14 5.12 -14.09
N SER A 18 1.92 5.57 -13.79
CA SER A 18 0.71 4.79 -14.01
C SER A 18 0.37 4.63 -15.49
N VAL A 19 0.55 5.69 -16.29
CA VAL A 19 0.26 5.69 -17.74
C VAL A 19 1.27 4.85 -18.52
N ARG A 20 2.56 4.90 -18.14
CA ARG A 20 3.62 4.09 -18.80
C ARG A 20 3.54 2.61 -18.47
N ASP A 21 2.85 2.25 -17.40
CA ASP A 21 2.53 0.88 -17.03
C ASP A 21 1.12 0.51 -17.54
N TYR A 22 0.96 0.63 -18.87
CA TYR A 22 -0.33 0.52 -19.56
C TYR A 22 -0.94 -0.87 -19.44
N THR A 23 -0.14 -1.93 -19.28
CA THR A 23 -0.61 -3.31 -19.12
C THR A 23 -1.47 -3.44 -17.86
N THR A 24 -0.94 -3.00 -16.72
CA THR A 24 -1.67 -3.00 -15.44
C THR A 24 -2.90 -2.11 -15.50
N LEU A 25 -2.81 -0.95 -16.16
CA LEU A 25 -3.93 -0.02 -16.31
C LEU A 25 -5.07 -0.63 -17.16
N ILE A 26 -4.74 -1.27 -18.29
CA ILE A 26 -5.72 -1.94 -19.15
C ILE A 26 -6.38 -3.11 -18.41
N VAL A 27 -5.61 -3.95 -17.73
CA VAL A 27 -6.14 -5.09 -16.96
C VAL A 27 -7.09 -4.61 -15.84
N ALA A 28 -6.72 -3.54 -15.13
CA ALA A 28 -7.55 -3.01 -14.06
C ALA A 28 -8.86 -2.36 -14.58
N LEU A 29 -8.81 -1.66 -15.71
CA LEU A 29 -10.00 -1.03 -16.30
C LEU A 29 -10.92 -2.03 -17.03
N SER A 30 -10.35 -3.06 -17.66
CA SER A 30 -11.13 -4.10 -18.34
C SER A 30 -11.87 -5.01 -17.37
N ALA A 31 -11.43 -5.09 -16.11
CA ALA A 31 -12.10 -5.87 -15.06
C ALA A 31 -13.58 -5.48 -14.89
N SER A 32 -13.93 -4.18 -14.98
CA SER A 32 -15.33 -3.73 -14.92
C SER A 32 -16.19 -4.30 -16.05
N PHE A 33 -15.63 -4.37 -17.27
CA PHE A 33 -16.32 -4.94 -18.41
C PHE A 33 -16.52 -6.45 -18.24
N PHE A 34 -15.46 -7.18 -17.89
CA PHE A 34 -15.54 -8.63 -17.71
C PHE A 34 -16.44 -9.04 -16.54
N ALA A 35 -16.41 -8.30 -15.42
CA ALA A 35 -17.31 -8.54 -14.28
C ALA A 35 -18.78 -8.42 -14.70
N MET A 36 -19.14 -7.35 -15.43
CA MET A 36 -20.51 -7.16 -15.92
C MET A 36 -20.89 -8.14 -17.03
N LEU A 37 -19.94 -8.53 -17.88
CA LEU A 37 -20.15 -9.54 -18.92
C LEU A 37 -20.45 -10.93 -18.31
N VAL A 38 -19.74 -11.33 -17.26
CA VAL A 38 -20.00 -12.59 -16.54
C VAL A 38 -21.39 -12.56 -15.91
N LEU A 39 -21.78 -11.45 -15.26
CA LEU A 39 -23.13 -11.29 -14.73
C LEU A 39 -24.19 -11.36 -15.83
N TYR A 40 -23.92 -10.80 -17.01
CA TYR A 40 -24.85 -10.82 -18.13
C TYR A 40 -25.07 -12.25 -18.67
N PHE A 41 -24.00 -13.03 -18.82
CA PHE A 41 -24.13 -14.44 -19.20
C PHE A 41 -24.82 -15.27 -18.11
N SER A 42 -24.57 -14.97 -16.84
CA SER A 42 -25.30 -15.58 -15.73
C SER A 42 -26.79 -15.24 -15.80
N GLN A 43 -27.15 -13.99 -16.12
CA GLN A 43 -28.54 -13.58 -16.27
C GLN A 43 -29.21 -14.34 -17.41
N ILE A 44 -28.57 -14.42 -18.59
CA ILE A 44 -29.07 -15.22 -19.71
C ILE A 44 -29.29 -16.68 -19.30
N SER A 45 -28.37 -17.24 -18.51
CA SER A 45 -28.50 -18.62 -18.04
C SER A 45 -29.67 -18.82 -17.10
N ILE A 46 -29.96 -17.84 -16.22
CA ILE A 46 -31.14 -17.91 -15.35
C ILE A 46 -32.41 -17.75 -16.18
N ASP A 47 -32.44 -16.76 -17.08
CA ASP A 47 -33.62 -16.46 -17.92
C ASP A 47 -34.00 -17.65 -18.83
N ASN A 48 -33.04 -18.50 -19.22
CA ASN A 48 -33.26 -19.66 -20.09
C ASN A 48 -33.16 -21.02 -19.36
N GLY A 49 -33.04 -21.02 -18.03
CA GLY A 49 -32.82 -22.24 -17.25
C GLY A 49 -34.13 -22.92 -16.85
N GLU A 50 -34.48 -24.03 -17.51
CA GLU A 50 -35.67 -24.85 -17.15
C GLU A 50 -35.59 -25.44 -15.72
N GLY A 51 -34.38 -25.67 -15.19
CA GLY A 51 -34.15 -26.21 -13.84
C GLY A 51 -34.40 -25.25 -12.67
N PHE A 52 -34.80 -24.00 -12.96
CA PHE A 52 -35.28 -23.05 -11.94
C PHE A 52 -36.82 -22.94 -11.93
N ALA A 53 -37.52 -23.65 -12.83
CA ALA A 53 -38.94 -23.93 -12.63
C ALA A 53 -39.08 -24.93 -11.46
N PRO A 54 -40.09 -24.80 -10.59
CA PRO A 54 -40.31 -25.77 -9.50
C PRO A 54 -40.35 -27.19 -10.08
N GLU A 55 -39.56 -28.10 -9.50
CA GLU A 55 -39.53 -29.51 -9.91
C GLU A 55 -40.95 -30.10 -9.85
N LEU A 56 -41.59 -30.22 -11.01
CA LEU A 56 -42.77 -31.06 -11.16
C LEU A 56 -42.30 -32.51 -11.11
N LEU A 57 -42.28 -33.07 -9.90
CA LEU A 57 -42.00 -34.48 -9.67
C LEU A 57 -43.15 -35.31 -10.28
N ASP A 58 -42.85 -36.13 -11.28
CA ASP A 58 -43.78 -37.16 -11.77
C ASP A 58 -44.13 -38.08 -10.59
N ASN A 59 -45.36 -37.98 -10.10
CA ASN A 59 -45.90 -38.93 -9.13
C ASN A 59 -46.57 -40.08 -9.91
N PRO A 60 -45.94 -41.27 -10.02
CA PRO A 60 -46.49 -42.39 -10.79
C PRO A 60 -47.72 -43.05 -10.14
N ASN A 61 -48.05 -42.69 -8.90
CA ASN A 61 -49.23 -43.17 -8.18
C ASN A 61 -49.77 -42.04 -7.27
N PRO A 62 -50.43 -41.01 -7.83
CA PRO A 62 -51.05 -39.98 -7.02
C PRO A 62 -52.14 -40.59 -6.11
N GLU A 63 -52.13 -40.25 -4.82
CA GLU A 63 -53.23 -40.62 -3.94
C GLU A 63 -54.50 -39.93 -4.45
N ALA A 64 -55.55 -40.71 -4.69
CA ALA A 64 -56.82 -40.16 -5.13
C ALA A 64 -57.43 -39.33 -3.99
N HIS A 65 -57.34 -38.01 -4.10
CA HIS A 65 -58.09 -37.11 -3.24
C HIS A 65 -59.59 -37.30 -3.51
N GLY A 66 -60.32 -37.76 -2.50
CA GLY A 66 -61.77 -37.86 -2.57
C GLY A 66 -62.38 -36.46 -2.67
N ILE A 67 -63.22 -36.22 -3.69
CA ILE A 67 -63.95 -34.96 -3.82
C ILE A 67 -64.94 -34.85 -2.65
N GLY A 68 -64.74 -33.84 -1.80
CA GLY A 68 -65.51 -33.63 -0.58
C GLY A 68 -66.81 -32.84 -0.77
N LEU A 69 -67.36 -32.37 0.35
CA LEU A 69 -68.39 -31.33 0.35
C LEU A 69 -67.76 -29.98 0.00
N ILE A 70 -68.57 -29.05 -0.51
CA ILE A 70 -68.14 -27.67 -0.76
C ILE A 70 -67.67 -27.07 0.57
N PRO A 71 -66.40 -26.61 0.68
CA PRO A 71 -65.90 -25.99 1.89
C PRO A 71 -66.70 -24.71 2.17
N ARG A 72 -67.03 -24.45 3.45
CA ARG A 72 -67.72 -23.21 3.82
C ARG A 72 -66.76 -22.04 3.87
N CYS A 73 -67.25 -20.84 3.58
CA CYS A 73 -66.45 -19.64 3.81
C CYS A 73 -66.36 -19.32 5.30
N VAL A 74 -65.15 -19.05 5.78
CA VAL A 74 -64.89 -18.61 7.14
C VAL A 74 -64.49 -17.13 7.10
N PRO A 75 -65.29 -16.22 7.68
CA PRO A 75 -64.98 -14.80 7.64
C PRO A 75 -63.82 -14.45 8.59
N PHE A 76 -62.87 -13.66 8.11
CA PHE A 76 -61.83 -13.04 8.94
C PHE A 76 -62.37 -11.70 9.50
N GLU A 77 -62.37 -11.55 10.83
CA GLU A 77 -62.58 -10.27 11.55
C GLU A 77 -63.88 -9.47 11.30
N THR A 78 -65.01 -10.10 10.97
CA THR A 78 -66.43 -9.59 11.04
C THR A 78 -67.14 -9.11 9.75
N ALA A 79 -66.65 -9.44 8.56
CA ALA A 79 -67.43 -9.25 7.32
C ALA A 79 -68.26 -10.49 6.94
N ASP A 80 -69.45 -10.31 6.35
CA ASP A 80 -70.24 -11.40 5.76
C ASP A 80 -69.45 -12.08 4.64
N CYS A 81 -69.28 -13.41 4.71
CA CYS A 81 -68.65 -14.18 3.63
C CYS A 81 -69.65 -15.14 2.97
N LEU A 82 -69.68 -15.11 1.65
CA LEU A 82 -70.48 -15.99 0.81
C LEU A 82 -69.69 -17.25 0.45
N THR A 83 -70.25 -18.40 0.80
CA THR A 83 -69.70 -19.71 0.41
C THR A 83 -69.82 -19.90 -1.10
N PHE A 84 -70.95 -19.55 -1.72
CA PHE A 84 -70.98 -19.34 -3.17
C PHE A 84 -72.13 -18.45 -3.63
N ALA A 85 -71.95 -17.80 -4.79
CA ALA A 85 -72.99 -17.05 -5.47
C ALA A 85 -73.57 -17.83 -6.67
N TYR A 86 -74.69 -17.38 -7.24
CA TYR A 86 -75.22 -17.98 -8.49
C TYR A 86 -75.99 -16.98 -9.38
N VAL A 87 -76.04 -17.30 -10.68
CA VAL A 87 -76.72 -16.55 -11.76
C VAL A 87 -77.38 -17.55 -12.72
N PRO A 88 -78.63 -17.33 -13.20
CA PRO A 88 -79.51 -16.19 -12.91
C PRO A 88 -80.40 -16.39 -11.68
N ALA A 89 -80.84 -15.29 -11.05
CA ALA A 89 -81.77 -15.30 -9.91
C ALA A 89 -83.23 -15.56 -10.30
N ASP A 90 -83.60 -15.37 -11.57
CA ASP A 90 -84.99 -15.38 -12.04
C ASP A 90 -85.51 -16.78 -12.45
N ASP A 91 -84.68 -17.84 -12.39
CA ASP A 91 -85.05 -19.20 -12.80
C ASP A 91 -85.35 -20.12 -11.60
N GLU A 92 -86.59 -20.63 -11.53
CA GLU A 92 -87.08 -21.49 -10.46
C GLU A 92 -86.35 -22.86 -10.39
N ASN A 93 -85.83 -23.36 -11.52
CA ASN A 93 -85.08 -24.62 -11.54
C ASN A 93 -83.69 -24.43 -10.94
N VAL A 94 -83.03 -23.31 -11.27
CA VAL A 94 -81.72 -22.97 -10.72
C VAL A 94 -81.81 -22.78 -9.20
N GLU A 95 -82.85 -22.10 -8.72
CA GLU A 95 -83.10 -21.93 -7.28
C GLU A 95 -83.28 -23.29 -6.58
N GLN A 96 -84.06 -24.22 -7.16
CA GLN A 96 -84.24 -25.57 -6.63
C GLN A 96 -82.94 -26.40 -6.60
N TRP A 97 -82.12 -26.31 -7.66
CA TRP A 97 -80.84 -27.02 -7.72
C TRP A 97 -79.88 -26.47 -6.66
N ILE A 98 -79.79 -25.15 -6.52
CA ILE A 98 -78.94 -24.50 -5.54
C ILE A 98 -79.39 -24.80 -4.11
N ASP A 99 -80.69 -24.80 -3.82
CA ASP A 99 -81.21 -25.22 -2.51
C ASP A 99 -80.83 -26.67 -2.19
N SER A 100 -80.94 -27.58 -3.17
CA SER A 100 -80.59 -28.99 -3.01
C SER A 100 -79.09 -29.18 -2.73
N VAL A 101 -78.24 -28.48 -3.49
CA VAL A 101 -76.79 -28.42 -3.25
C VAL A 101 -76.49 -27.86 -1.86
N SER A 102 -77.15 -26.77 -1.46
CA SER A 102 -76.92 -26.11 -0.16
C SER A 102 -77.28 -27.03 1.01
N ILE A 103 -78.44 -27.69 0.95
CA ILE A 103 -78.89 -28.65 1.97
C ILE A 103 -77.90 -29.82 2.09
N ARG A 104 -77.47 -30.37 0.95
CA ARG A 104 -76.55 -31.50 0.92
C ARG A 104 -75.17 -31.15 1.52
N ASN A 105 -74.71 -29.92 1.30
CA ASN A 105 -73.41 -29.45 1.80
C ASN A 105 -73.49 -28.76 3.17
N SER A 106 -74.66 -28.74 3.83
CA SER A 106 -74.87 -28.06 5.11
C SER A 106 -74.51 -26.57 5.08
N ILE A 107 -74.80 -25.91 3.96
CA ILE A 107 -74.55 -24.48 3.74
C ILE A 107 -75.84 -23.71 4.06
N PRO A 108 -75.83 -22.78 5.03
CA PRO A 108 -77.00 -21.98 5.35
C PRO A 108 -77.26 -20.90 4.29
N ARG A 109 -78.54 -20.55 4.07
CA ARG A 109 -78.98 -19.59 3.03
C ARG A 109 -78.42 -18.17 3.17
N ASN A 110 -77.86 -17.81 4.32
CA ASN A 110 -77.19 -16.52 4.51
C ASN A 110 -75.78 -16.48 3.89
N GLU A 111 -75.23 -17.62 3.48
CA GLU A 111 -73.92 -17.74 2.81
C GLU A 111 -74.05 -17.95 1.30
N THR A 112 -75.26 -17.85 0.75
CA THR A 112 -75.51 -17.91 -0.69
C THR A 112 -76.24 -16.66 -1.16
N MET A 113 -75.87 -16.17 -2.35
CA MET A 113 -76.45 -14.95 -2.92
C MET A 113 -76.72 -15.13 -4.41
N ALA A 114 -77.90 -14.69 -4.85
CA ALA A 114 -78.34 -14.74 -6.24
C ALA A 114 -78.13 -13.39 -6.92
N PHE A 115 -77.76 -13.40 -8.20
CA PHE A 115 -77.61 -12.20 -9.03
C PHE A 115 -78.42 -12.35 -10.33
N ALA A 116 -79.01 -11.25 -10.83
CA ALA A 116 -79.89 -11.33 -11.99
C ALA A 116 -79.12 -11.56 -13.30
N SER A 117 -77.88 -11.07 -13.39
CA SER A 117 -77.02 -11.28 -14.56
C SER A 117 -75.56 -11.49 -14.17
N GLY A 118 -74.79 -12.14 -15.06
CA GLY A 118 -73.35 -12.32 -14.87
C GLY A 118 -72.59 -11.00 -14.78
N LYS A 119 -73.14 -9.91 -15.34
CA LYS A 119 -72.55 -8.57 -15.23
C LYS A 119 -72.67 -8.00 -13.81
N GLU A 120 -73.81 -8.18 -13.15
CA GLU A 120 -74.01 -7.74 -11.77
C GLU A 120 -73.16 -8.55 -10.78
N LEU A 121 -73.05 -9.86 -11.00
CA LEU A 121 -72.12 -10.70 -10.26
C LEU A 121 -70.69 -10.18 -10.39
N ASN A 122 -70.26 -9.87 -11.62
CA ASN A 122 -68.93 -9.34 -11.89
C ASN A 122 -68.69 -7.97 -11.23
N GLU A 123 -69.67 -7.05 -11.25
CA GLU A 123 -69.60 -5.77 -10.55
C GLU A 123 -69.52 -5.96 -9.03
N TYR A 124 -70.30 -6.90 -8.46
CA TYR A 124 -70.26 -7.22 -7.04
C TYR A 124 -68.92 -7.81 -6.60
N LEU A 125 -68.36 -8.76 -7.36
CA LEU A 125 -67.05 -9.36 -7.10
C LEU A 125 -65.93 -8.31 -7.17
N PHE A 126 -66.05 -7.32 -8.05
CA PHE A 126 -65.12 -6.20 -8.14
C PHE A 126 -65.20 -5.27 -6.92
N ASP A 127 -66.39 -4.93 -6.45
CA ASP A 127 -66.59 -4.04 -5.31
C ASP A 127 -66.33 -4.72 -3.95
N ASN A 128 -66.37 -6.06 -3.90
CA ASN A 128 -66.25 -6.87 -2.68
C ASN A 128 -65.17 -7.97 -2.80
N PRO A 129 -63.88 -7.60 -2.84
CA PRO A 129 -62.80 -8.58 -2.89
C PRO A 129 -62.81 -9.50 -1.64
N ASN A 130 -62.51 -10.78 -1.84
CA ASN A 130 -62.40 -11.82 -0.80
C ASN A 130 -63.65 -12.08 0.06
N ARG A 131 -64.84 -11.70 -0.44
CA ARG A 131 -66.11 -12.00 0.24
C ARG A 131 -66.89 -13.17 -0.35
N THR A 132 -66.42 -13.76 -1.44
CA THR A 132 -67.13 -14.85 -2.13
C THR A 132 -66.12 -15.87 -2.60
N GLN A 133 -66.27 -17.13 -2.20
CA GLN A 133 -65.31 -18.17 -2.60
C GLN A 133 -65.39 -18.50 -4.09
N ALA A 134 -66.60 -18.65 -4.62
CA ALA A 134 -66.88 -18.95 -6.03
C ALA A 134 -68.36 -18.70 -6.37
N ALA A 135 -68.72 -18.78 -7.64
CA ALA A 135 -70.06 -18.53 -8.16
C ALA A 135 -70.43 -19.50 -9.28
N TYR A 136 -71.68 -19.96 -9.31
CA TYR A 136 -72.24 -20.69 -10.45
C TYR A 136 -72.84 -19.72 -11.47
N ILE A 137 -72.45 -19.86 -12.73
CA ILE A 137 -73.04 -19.10 -13.84
C ILE A 137 -73.65 -20.10 -14.80
N PHE A 138 -74.97 -20.12 -14.88
CA PHE A 138 -75.68 -20.94 -15.85
C PHE A 138 -75.84 -20.17 -17.17
N ASP A 139 -75.72 -20.88 -18.28
CA ASP A 139 -75.98 -20.30 -19.60
C ASP A 139 -77.48 -20.26 -19.86
N ASN A 140 -78.05 -19.07 -20.06
CA ASN A 140 -79.50 -18.89 -20.29
C ASN A 140 -80.00 -19.71 -21.49
N ASP A 141 -79.20 -19.86 -22.55
CA ASP A 141 -79.57 -20.65 -23.73
C ASP A 141 -79.68 -22.15 -23.40
N SER A 142 -78.91 -22.62 -22.42
CA SER A 142 -78.95 -24.01 -21.93
C SER A 142 -80.11 -24.28 -20.98
N LEU A 143 -80.54 -23.26 -20.22
CA LEU A 143 -81.70 -23.33 -19.32
C LEU A 143 -83.04 -23.39 -20.10
N GLU A 144 -83.13 -22.77 -21.27
CA GLU A 144 -84.32 -22.92 -22.12
C GLU A 144 -84.44 -24.32 -22.77
N GLN A 145 -83.34 -25.08 -22.83
CA GLN A 145 -83.25 -26.41 -23.44
C GLN A 145 -83.18 -27.56 -22.41
N ILE A 146 -83.68 -27.39 -21.18
CA ILE A 146 -83.64 -28.41 -20.11
C ILE A 146 -84.19 -29.78 -20.56
N ASN A 147 -85.21 -29.80 -21.44
CA ASN A 147 -85.78 -31.05 -21.99
C ASN A 147 -84.82 -31.83 -22.90
N GLY A 148 -83.76 -31.18 -23.42
CA GLY A 148 -82.70 -31.75 -24.25
C GLY A 148 -81.57 -32.42 -23.47
N GLY A 149 -81.54 -32.28 -22.13
CA GLY A 149 -80.58 -32.96 -21.26
C GLY A 149 -79.16 -32.41 -21.30
N ASN A 150 -78.95 -31.19 -21.78
CA ASN A 150 -77.64 -30.54 -21.83
C ASN A 150 -77.71 -29.21 -21.07
N VAL A 151 -77.30 -29.20 -19.80
CA VAL A 151 -77.22 -28.00 -18.96
C VAL A 151 -75.75 -27.65 -18.79
N SER A 152 -75.34 -26.47 -19.24
CA SER A 152 -73.99 -25.97 -19.09
C SER A 152 -73.93 -24.90 -18.00
N PHE A 153 -73.00 -25.07 -17.07
CA PHE A 153 -72.71 -24.09 -16.05
C PHE A 153 -71.21 -23.87 -15.96
N ILE A 154 -70.84 -22.68 -15.49
CA ILE A 154 -69.46 -22.27 -15.27
C ILE A 154 -69.29 -22.02 -13.77
N VAL A 155 -68.19 -22.49 -13.21
CA VAL A 155 -67.77 -22.07 -11.86
C VAL A 155 -66.75 -20.94 -12.00
N GLN A 156 -67.09 -19.76 -11.49
CA GLN A 156 -66.23 -18.59 -11.47
C GLN A 156 -65.73 -18.33 -10.05
N TYR A 157 -64.45 -18.09 -9.86
CA TYR A 157 -63.88 -17.76 -8.55
C TYR A 157 -62.95 -16.55 -8.66
N ASN A 158 -62.64 -15.96 -7.51
CA ASN A 158 -61.71 -14.83 -7.40
C ASN A 158 -60.33 -15.34 -6.97
N GLU A 159 -59.27 -14.86 -7.63
CA GLU A 159 -57.87 -15.28 -7.44
C GLU A 159 -57.01 -14.18 -6.78
N THR A 160 -57.61 -13.14 -6.21
CA THR A 160 -56.84 -12.11 -5.49
C THR A 160 -56.12 -12.69 -4.26
N LEU A 161 -54.80 -12.88 -4.40
CA LEU A 161 -53.88 -13.38 -3.37
C LEU A 161 -54.00 -12.62 -2.05
N GLN A 162 -54.20 -13.35 -0.95
CA GLN A 162 -53.88 -12.90 0.40
C GLN A 162 -52.75 -13.76 0.96
N PHE A 163 -51.69 -13.10 1.43
CA PHE A 163 -50.68 -13.72 2.28
C PHE A 163 -51.28 -13.99 3.65
N GLU A 164 -51.78 -15.20 3.87
CA GLU A 164 -52.02 -15.74 5.21
C GLU A 164 -51.22 -17.05 5.38
N PHE A 165 -50.27 -17.01 6.32
CA PHE A 165 -49.41 -18.10 6.79
C PHE A 165 -50.16 -19.42 7.11
N PRO A 166 -49.53 -20.63 7.06
CA PRO A 166 -48.36 -21.08 6.31
C PRO A 166 -48.76 -22.27 5.41
N LEU A 167 -49.16 -22.02 4.18
CA LEU A 167 -49.19 -23.05 3.14
C LEU A 167 -48.60 -22.40 1.90
N ASP A 168 -47.42 -22.88 1.49
CA ASP A 168 -46.85 -22.62 0.17
C ASP A 168 -47.94 -22.84 -0.88
N GLU A 169 -48.13 -21.87 -1.79
CA GLU A 169 -48.92 -21.94 -3.03
C GLU A 169 -49.92 -23.11 -3.10
N THR A 170 -50.92 -23.16 -2.23
CA THR A 170 -52.01 -24.12 -2.45
C THR A 170 -53.05 -23.43 -3.30
N ASP A 171 -53.14 -23.91 -4.53
CA ASP A 171 -54.22 -23.71 -5.48
C ASP A 171 -55.56 -24.26 -4.92
N PHE A 172 -55.97 -23.77 -3.74
CA PHE A 172 -57.09 -24.28 -2.95
C PHE A 172 -58.41 -24.15 -3.74
N HIS A 173 -58.53 -23.08 -4.53
CA HIS A 173 -59.68 -22.87 -5.37
C HIS A 173 -59.76 -23.90 -6.51
N THR A 174 -58.67 -24.19 -7.24
CA THR A 174 -58.75 -25.19 -8.33
C THR A 174 -58.65 -26.64 -7.84
N GLN A 175 -57.98 -26.91 -6.72
CA GLN A 175 -57.79 -28.26 -6.19
C GLN A 175 -58.96 -28.74 -5.33
N VAL A 176 -59.63 -27.83 -4.61
CA VAL A 176 -60.67 -28.19 -3.64
C VAL A 176 -62.01 -27.56 -3.98
N VAL A 177 -62.09 -26.24 -4.15
CA VAL A 177 -63.38 -25.52 -4.28
C VAL A 177 -64.07 -25.85 -5.60
N VAL A 178 -63.41 -25.65 -6.73
CA VAL A 178 -63.97 -25.85 -8.08
C VAL A 178 -64.38 -27.32 -8.31
N PRO A 179 -63.53 -28.33 -8.04
CA PRO A 179 -63.90 -29.73 -8.22
C PRO A 179 -65.07 -30.14 -7.33
N SER A 180 -65.13 -29.65 -6.08
CA SER A 180 -66.23 -29.94 -5.15
C SER A 180 -67.54 -29.32 -5.62
N MET A 181 -67.53 -28.06 -6.06
CA MET A 181 -68.72 -27.39 -6.58
C MET A 181 -69.26 -28.07 -7.84
N VAL A 182 -68.39 -28.30 -8.82
CA VAL A 182 -68.74 -29.03 -10.05
C VAL A 182 -69.33 -30.40 -9.73
N HIS A 183 -68.69 -31.17 -8.85
CA HIS A 183 -69.15 -32.51 -8.49
C HIS A 183 -70.54 -32.49 -7.83
N GLN A 184 -70.78 -31.58 -6.90
CA GLN A 184 -72.07 -31.49 -6.21
C GLN A 184 -73.19 -31.06 -7.15
N MET A 185 -72.94 -30.09 -8.03
CA MET A 185 -73.92 -29.65 -9.03
C MET A 185 -74.23 -30.76 -10.03
N ASN A 186 -73.21 -31.45 -10.54
CA ASN A 186 -73.39 -32.58 -11.45
C ASN A 186 -74.24 -33.69 -10.84
N LEU A 187 -74.04 -34.02 -9.56
CA LEU A 187 -74.86 -35.02 -8.88
C LEU A 187 -76.33 -34.58 -8.73
N GLU A 188 -76.62 -33.28 -8.58
CA GLU A 188 -78.02 -32.80 -8.57
C GLU A 188 -78.65 -32.82 -9.96
N LEU A 189 -77.94 -32.34 -10.99
CA LEU A 189 -78.41 -32.40 -12.38
C LEU A 189 -78.68 -33.86 -12.82
N MET A 190 -77.81 -34.80 -12.43
CA MET A 190 -78.01 -36.23 -12.69
C MET A 190 -79.22 -36.81 -11.95
N ARG A 191 -79.52 -36.36 -10.73
CA ARG A 191 -80.73 -36.76 -9.99
C ARG A 191 -81.98 -36.20 -10.63
N TYR A 192 -81.95 -34.94 -11.06
CA TYR A 192 -83.09 -34.28 -11.70
C TYR A 192 -83.44 -34.94 -13.05
N THR A 193 -82.43 -35.43 -13.78
CA THR A 193 -82.59 -35.95 -15.16
C THR A 193 -82.76 -37.49 -15.24
N LEU A 194 -83.18 -38.15 -14.15
CA LEU A 194 -83.29 -39.62 -14.01
C LEU A 194 -84.11 -40.30 -15.14
N ARG A 195 -83.46 -40.57 -16.28
CA ARG A 195 -83.72 -41.56 -17.37
C ARG A 195 -83.02 -41.23 -18.71
N ARG A 196 -82.14 -40.23 -18.80
CA ARG A 196 -81.43 -39.87 -20.05
C ARG A 196 -79.93 -39.69 -19.84
N THR A 197 -79.16 -39.86 -20.92
CA THR A 197 -77.74 -39.50 -21.00
C THR A 197 -77.60 -37.98 -20.99
N VAL A 198 -76.88 -37.44 -20.00
CA VAL A 198 -76.54 -36.01 -19.90
C VAL A 198 -75.10 -35.84 -20.38
N ASP A 199 -74.87 -34.96 -21.35
CA ASP A 199 -73.53 -34.52 -21.72
C ASP A 199 -73.15 -33.39 -20.75
N ILE A 200 -72.07 -33.58 -19.99
CA ILE A 200 -71.61 -32.62 -18.99
C ILE A 200 -70.40 -31.89 -19.57
N SER A 201 -70.57 -30.62 -19.92
CA SER A 201 -69.46 -29.75 -20.33
C SER A 201 -68.88 -29.05 -19.10
N LEU A 202 -67.63 -29.41 -18.75
CA LEU A 202 -66.89 -28.73 -17.70
C LEU A 202 -66.31 -27.43 -18.28
N SER A 203 -66.69 -26.29 -17.73
CA SER A 203 -66.04 -25.01 -18.02
C SER A 203 -65.82 -24.26 -16.71
N ALA A 204 -64.58 -23.88 -16.46
CA ALA A 204 -64.21 -23.02 -15.34
C ALA A 204 -63.63 -21.73 -15.91
N SER A 205 -63.95 -20.59 -15.31
CA SER A 205 -63.45 -19.29 -15.76
C SER A 205 -62.96 -18.48 -14.58
N VAL A 206 -61.77 -17.87 -14.69
CA VAL A 206 -61.24 -16.96 -13.67
C VAL A 206 -61.87 -15.57 -13.86
N PHE A 207 -62.22 -14.90 -12.76
CA PHE A 207 -62.70 -13.52 -12.81
C PHE A 207 -61.56 -12.56 -13.27
N PRO A 208 -61.75 -11.75 -14.33
CA PRO A 208 -60.67 -10.92 -14.86
C PRO A 208 -60.48 -9.63 -14.04
N HIS A 209 -59.49 -9.61 -13.15
CA HIS A 209 -58.88 -8.36 -12.70
C HIS A 209 -57.77 -7.92 -13.68
N PRO A 210 -57.45 -6.60 -13.76
CA PRO A 210 -56.17 -6.19 -14.34
C PRO A 210 -55.06 -6.90 -13.56
N ASN A 211 -54.11 -7.52 -14.27
CA ASN A 211 -52.95 -8.20 -13.66
C ASN A 211 -52.34 -7.29 -12.59
N ILE A 212 -52.64 -7.59 -11.33
CA ILE A 212 -51.78 -7.21 -10.23
C ILE A 212 -50.60 -8.13 -10.41
N ILE A 213 -49.43 -7.56 -10.66
CA ILE A 213 -48.19 -8.31 -10.83
C ILE A 213 -47.97 -9.08 -9.52
N SER A 214 -48.42 -10.32 -9.48
CA SER A 214 -48.06 -11.28 -8.44
C SER A 214 -46.56 -11.50 -8.56
N LEU A 215 -45.89 -11.48 -7.41
CA LEU A 215 -44.45 -11.73 -7.30
C LEU A 215 -44.05 -13.14 -7.80
N ASP A 216 -45.01 -14.04 -8.06
CA ASP A 216 -44.78 -15.41 -8.54
C ASP A 216 -45.20 -15.71 -9.98
N ASN A 217 -45.59 -14.70 -10.78
CA ASN A 217 -45.52 -14.92 -12.23
C ASN A 217 -44.04 -15.03 -12.61
N SER A 218 -43.64 -16.28 -12.84
CA SER A 218 -42.39 -16.87 -13.37
C SER A 218 -41.74 -16.17 -14.58
N ASN A 219 -42.19 -14.96 -14.93
CA ASN A 219 -41.57 -14.08 -15.91
C ASN A 219 -40.97 -12.81 -15.31
N ASN A 220 -41.15 -12.48 -14.02
CA ASN A 220 -40.56 -11.25 -13.44
C ASN A 220 -40.01 -11.31 -12.02
N GLY A 221 -40.30 -12.35 -11.23
CA GLY A 221 -39.74 -12.61 -9.89
C GLY A 221 -38.53 -13.54 -9.84
N GLY A 222 -37.86 -13.79 -10.98
CA GLY A 222 -36.71 -14.69 -11.04
C GLY A 222 -35.48 -14.17 -10.28
N LEU A 223 -34.65 -15.11 -9.80
CA LEU A 223 -33.28 -14.87 -9.32
C LEU A 223 -32.57 -13.87 -10.25
N ASP A 224 -32.23 -12.67 -9.77
CA ASP A 224 -31.42 -11.73 -10.56
C ASP A 224 -29.95 -12.06 -10.35
N ALA A 225 -29.22 -12.31 -11.44
CA ALA A 225 -27.79 -12.60 -11.39
C ALA A 225 -27.01 -11.47 -10.71
N PHE A 226 -27.45 -10.21 -10.91
CA PHE A 226 -26.85 -9.07 -10.24
C PHE A 226 -27.13 -9.06 -8.73
N GLY A 227 -28.33 -9.47 -8.30
CA GLY A 227 -28.66 -9.61 -6.87
C GLY A 227 -27.87 -10.73 -6.18
N LEU A 228 -27.62 -11.83 -6.89
CA LEU A 228 -26.96 -13.01 -6.35
C LEU A 228 -25.42 -12.89 -6.29
N HIS A 229 -24.81 -12.28 -7.32
CA HIS A 229 -23.35 -12.26 -7.49
C HIS A 229 -22.77 -10.87 -7.80
N GLY A 230 -23.61 -9.84 -7.95
CA GLY A 230 -23.18 -8.48 -8.30
C GLY A 230 -22.35 -7.83 -7.20
N ASP A 231 -22.69 -8.05 -5.93
CA ASP A 231 -21.92 -7.60 -4.78
C ASP A 231 -20.47 -8.14 -4.81
N PHE A 232 -20.29 -9.44 -5.07
CA PHE A 232 -19.00 -10.10 -5.15
C PHE A 232 -18.15 -9.63 -6.34
N LEU A 233 -18.73 -9.63 -7.55
CA LEU A 233 -17.97 -9.29 -8.76
C LEU A 233 -17.60 -7.80 -8.82
N THR A 234 -18.47 -6.93 -8.29
CA THR A 234 -18.14 -5.50 -8.17
C THR A 234 -17.09 -5.26 -7.08
N PHE A 235 -17.17 -5.97 -5.94
CA PHE A 235 -16.11 -5.96 -4.92
C PHE A 235 -14.76 -6.42 -5.50
N ALA A 236 -14.74 -7.54 -6.22
CA ALA A 236 -13.53 -8.09 -6.84
C ALA A 236 -12.87 -7.12 -7.82
N THR A 237 -13.67 -6.35 -8.57
CA THR A 237 -13.19 -5.31 -9.49
C THR A 237 -12.42 -4.21 -8.74
N TYR A 238 -12.98 -3.68 -7.65
CA TYR A 238 -12.28 -2.68 -6.84
C TYR A 238 -11.06 -3.26 -6.12
N PHE A 239 -11.15 -4.52 -5.70
CA PHE A 239 -10.05 -5.19 -5.00
C PHE A 239 -8.84 -5.42 -5.93
N LEU A 240 -9.07 -5.80 -7.19
CA LEU A 240 -7.99 -5.92 -8.17
C LEU A 240 -7.24 -4.59 -8.37
N SER A 241 -7.97 -3.47 -8.45
CA SER A 241 -7.36 -2.14 -8.50
C SER A 241 -6.51 -1.87 -7.24
N LEU A 242 -7.06 -2.16 -6.05
CA LEU A 242 -6.36 -2.00 -4.78
C LEU A 242 -5.00 -2.71 -4.75
N ILE A 243 -4.91 -3.94 -5.27
CA ILE A 243 -3.66 -4.72 -5.28
C ILE A 243 -2.56 -3.99 -6.06
N PHE A 244 -2.88 -3.47 -7.25
CA PHE A 244 -1.89 -2.80 -8.08
C PHE A 244 -1.39 -1.50 -7.44
N PHE A 245 -2.28 -0.72 -6.84
CA PHE A 245 -1.89 0.50 -6.13
C PHE A 245 -1.07 0.18 -4.87
N LEU A 246 -1.49 -0.82 -4.09
CA LEU A 246 -0.77 -1.28 -2.90
C LEU A 246 0.65 -1.75 -3.25
N TYR A 247 0.81 -2.54 -4.32
CA TYR A 247 2.12 -2.99 -4.80
C TYR A 247 3.04 -1.81 -5.15
N ARG A 248 2.52 -0.79 -5.83
CA ARG A 248 3.31 0.39 -6.23
C ARG A 248 3.81 1.20 -5.02
N ILE A 249 2.94 1.44 -4.04
CA ILE A 249 3.31 2.17 -2.81
C ILE A 249 4.39 1.40 -2.05
N ILE A 250 4.24 0.07 -1.93
CA ILE A 250 5.19 -0.76 -1.18
C ILE A 250 6.50 -0.95 -1.95
N SER A 251 6.48 -1.06 -3.27
CA SER A 251 7.69 -1.11 -4.10
C SER A 251 8.51 0.18 -3.97
N GLU A 252 7.86 1.35 -3.95
CA GLU A 252 8.53 2.63 -3.70
C GLU A 252 9.14 2.72 -2.29
N LYS A 253 8.46 2.13 -1.30
CA LYS A 253 8.95 2.03 0.09
C LYS A 253 10.12 1.07 0.22
N GLU A 254 10.05 -0.10 -0.41
CA GLU A 254 11.08 -1.14 -0.37
C GLU A 254 12.39 -0.67 -1.02
N ARG A 255 12.30 0.08 -2.12
CA ARG A 255 13.46 0.66 -2.80
C ARG A 255 14.07 1.87 -2.09
N GLY A 256 13.51 2.32 -0.96
CA GLY A 256 13.99 3.50 -0.22
C GLY A 256 13.76 4.85 -0.92
N LEU A 257 13.06 4.87 -2.07
CA LEU A 257 12.73 6.08 -2.83
C LEU A 257 11.90 7.07 -2.00
N ARG A 258 11.05 6.55 -1.12
CA ARG A 258 10.30 7.37 -0.18
C ARG A 258 11.21 8.16 0.78
N ASP A 259 12.26 7.54 1.28
CA ASP A 259 13.20 8.22 2.19
C ASP A 259 14.06 9.22 1.44
N ALA A 260 14.41 8.92 0.18
CA ALA A 260 15.06 9.87 -0.72
C ALA A 260 14.25 11.16 -0.92
N LEU A 261 12.93 11.03 -1.12
CA LEU A 261 12.03 12.18 -1.23
C LEU A 261 11.98 13.00 0.07
N LYS A 262 12.00 12.35 1.24
CA LYS A 262 12.08 13.05 2.53
C LYS A 262 13.40 13.80 2.69
N LEU A 263 14.51 13.23 2.24
CA LEU A 263 15.83 13.88 2.22
C LEU A 263 15.88 15.07 1.26
N ALA A 264 15.16 15.00 0.14
CA ALA A 264 14.97 16.13 -0.77
C ALA A 264 14.10 17.26 -0.17
N GLY A 265 13.60 17.10 1.08
CA GLY A 265 12.86 18.13 1.80
C GLY A 265 11.34 18.00 1.70
N GLN A 266 10.81 16.86 1.25
CA GLN A 266 9.36 16.64 1.17
C GLN A 266 8.73 16.36 2.52
N LEU A 267 7.52 16.90 2.71
CA LEU A 267 6.69 16.64 3.88
C LEU A 267 5.98 15.30 3.72
N GLN A 268 5.75 14.60 4.84
CA GLN A 268 5.03 13.32 4.82
C GLN A 268 3.60 13.45 4.27
N SER A 269 2.89 14.55 4.60
CA SER A 269 1.53 14.79 4.11
C SER A 269 1.44 14.94 2.59
N GLN A 270 2.47 15.53 1.96
CA GLN A 270 2.54 15.66 0.50
C GLN A 270 2.64 14.30 -0.19
N HIS A 271 3.33 13.34 0.44
CA HIS A 271 3.43 11.98 -0.07
C HIS A 271 2.09 11.23 0.00
N PHE A 272 1.33 11.36 1.09
CA PHE A 272 0.00 10.74 1.16
C PHE A 272 -0.95 11.34 0.10
N ILE A 273 -0.99 12.66 -0.01
CA ILE A 273 -1.88 13.34 -0.98
C ILE A 273 -1.50 12.96 -2.43
N SER A 274 -0.21 12.88 -2.74
CA SER A 274 0.24 12.56 -4.10
C SER A 274 -0.15 11.16 -4.55
N TRP A 275 -0.35 10.21 -3.63
CA TRP A 275 -0.84 8.87 -3.93
C TRP A 275 -2.36 8.77 -3.88
N CYS A 276 -3.02 9.46 -2.93
CA CYS A 276 -4.47 9.48 -2.84
C CYS A 276 -5.13 10.10 -4.08
N LEU A 277 -4.56 11.18 -4.64
CA LEU A 277 -5.20 11.92 -5.73
C LEU A 277 -5.29 11.13 -7.06
N PRO A 278 -4.22 10.49 -7.58
CA PRO A 278 -4.31 9.63 -8.76
C PRO A 278 -5.20 8.41 -8.52
N TYR A 279 -5.17 7.84 -7.32
CA TYR A 279 -6.00 6.68 -6.99
C TYR A 279 -7.49 7.06 -6.94
N PHE A 280 -7.82 8.22 -6.38
CA PHE A 280 -9.16 8.80 -6.40
C PHE A 280 -9.69 8.97 -7.84
N VAL A 281 -8.89 9.55 -8.73
CA VAL A 281 -9.27 9.73 -10.15
C VAL A 281 -9.47 8.37 -10.82
N PHE A 282 -8.56 7.42 -10.61
CA PHE A 282 -8.66 6.07 -11.16
C PHE A 282 -9.94 5.35 -10.70
N ASN A 283 -10.22 5.34 -9.39
CA ASN A 283 -11.41 4.70 -8.83
C ASN A 283 -12.70 5.38 -9.29
N THR A 284 -12.69 6.70 -9.51
CA THR A 284 -13.83 7.42 -10.07
C THR A 284 -14.11 6.96 -11.51
N ILE A 285 -13.08 6.85 -12.35
CA ILE A 285 -13.21 6.32 -13.71
C ILE A 285 -13.71 4.87 -13.69
N LEU A 286 -13.15 4.04 -12.81
CA LEU A 286 -13.56 2.64 -12.65
C LEU A 286 -15.04 2.53 -12.24
N THR A 287 -15.48 3.38 -11.31
CA THR A 287 -16.89 3.45 -10.85
C THR A 287 -17.82 3.83 -11.99
N LEU A 288 -17.46 4.85 -12.78
CA LEU A 288 -18.25 5.29 -13.93
C LEU A 288 -18.33 4.21 -15.02
N LEU A 289 -17.23 3.49 -15.29
CA LEU A 289 -17.22 2.38 -16.24
C LEU A 289 -18.12 1.23 -15.76
N LEU A 290 -18.04 0.87 -14.48
CA LEU A 290 -18.87 -0.17 -13.89
C LEU A 290 -20.37 0.16 -14.03
N ILE A 291 -20.75 1.41 -13.77
CA ILE A 291 -22.13 1.90 -13.97
C ILE A 291 -22.51 1.91 -15.44
N ALA A 292 -21.63 2.37 -16.33
CA ALA A 292 -21.89 2.44 -17.77
C ALA A 292 -22.13 1.04 -18.37
N PHE A 293 -21.32 0.06 -17.98
CA PHE A 293 -21.54 -1.33 -18.38
C PHE A 293 -22.79 -1.94 -17.74
N GLY A 294 -23.08 -1.61 -16.47
CA GLY A 294 -24.33 -2.01 -15.82
C GLY A 294 -25.58 -1.54 -16.57
N HIS A 295 -25.56 -0.31 -17.10
CA HIS A 295 -26.61 0.22 -17.99
C HIS A 295 -26.61 -0.43 -19.37
N ALA A 296 -25.43 -0.67 -19.96
CA ALA A 296 -25.31 -1.28 -21.27
C ALA A 296 -25.92 -2.69 -21.31
N PHE A 297 -25.75 -3.47 -20.25
CA PHE A 297 -26.33 -4.81 -20.10
C PHE A 297 -27.75 -4.83 -19.51
N ARG A 298 -28.32 -3.66 -19.17
CA ARG A 298 -29.71 -3.46 -18.71
C ARG A 298 -30.14 -4.25 -17.47
N PHE A 299 -29.27 -4.42 -16.46
CA PHE A 299 -29.71 -5.04 -15.20
C PHE A 299 -30.79 -4.21 -14.50
N LYS A 300 -31.80 -4.86 -13.92
CA LYS A 300 -32.96 -4.23 -13.26
C LYS A 300 -32.54 -3.21 -12.19
N TYR A 301 -31.49 -3.52 -11.42
CA TYR A 301 -30.94 -2.61 -10.42
C TYR A 301 -30.57 -1.23 -10.98
N PHE A 302 -29.93 -1.15 -12.15
CA PHE A 302 -29.47 0.11 -12.74
C PHE A 302 -30.57 0.84 -13.53
N THR A 303 -31.57 0.12 -14.05
CA THR A 303 -32.64 0.69 -14.87
C THR A 303 -33.79 1.26 -14.03
N VAL A 304 -34.12 0.63 -12.90
CA VAL A 304 -35.22 1.04 -12.01
C VAL A 304 -34.75 2.08 -11.00
N SER A 305 -33.58 1.87 -10.38
CA SER A 305 -33.06 2.75 -9.33
C SER A 305 -32.58 4.10 -9.87
N SER A 306 -32.63 5.14 -9.05
CA SER A 306 -32.12 6.45 -9.45
C SER A 306 -30.58 6.46 -9.57
N PHE A 307 -30.07 7.18 -10.59
CA PHE A 307 -28.63 7.25 -10.88
C PHE A 307 -27.77 7.61 -9.66
N PHE A 308 -28.24 8.60 -8.90
CA PHE A 308 -27.49 9.16 -7.79
C PHE A 308 -27.29 8.16 -6.65
N VAL A 309 -28.26 7.29 -6.38
CA VAL A 309 -28.21 6.34 -5.25
C VAL A 309 -27.12 5.30 -5.45
N TYR A 310 -27.15 4.56 -6.57
CA TYR A 310 -26.11 3.56 -6.81
C TYR A 310 -24.75 4.21 -7.07
N PHE A 311 -24.69 5.38 -7.76
CA PHE A 311 -23.43 6.10 -7.96
C PHE A 311 -22.79 6.45 -6.62
N LEU A 312 -23.57 6.98 -5.68
CA LEU A 312 -23.09 7.34 -4.36
C LEU A 312 -22.61 6.10 -3.57
N THR A 313 -23.34 4.98 -3.63
CA THR A 313 -22.94 3.71 -3.00
C THR A 313 -21.58 3.22 -3.50
N PHE A 314 -21.42 3.09 -4.83
CA PHE A 314 -20.14 2.64 -5.42
C PHE A 314 -19.00 3.64 -5.17
N PHE A 315 -19.30 4.94 -5.27
CA PHE A 315 -18.30 5.99 -5.10
C PHE A 315 -17.78 6.07 -3.66
N ILE A 316 -18.67 6.07 -2.65
CA ILE A 316 -18.28 6.08 -1.23
C ILE A 316 -17.50 4.81 -0.87
N PHE A 317 -17.93 3.65 -1.39
CA PHE A 317 -17.17 2.42 -1.19
C PHE A 317 -15.75 2.53 -1.74
N SER A 318 -15.60 3.01 -2.98
CA SER A 318 -14.28 3.18 -3.60
C SER A 318 -13.40 4.20 -2.86
N LEU A 319 -13.99 5.24 -2.26
CA LEU A 319 -13.31 6.20 -1.38
C LEU A 319 -12.83 5.54 -0.08
N SER A 320 -13.67 4.69 0.52
CA SER A 320 -13.32 3.98 1.75
C SER A 320 -12.11 3.07 1.56
N LEU A 321 -12.03 2.40 0.41
CA LEU A 321 -10.90 1.54 0.05
C LEU A 321 -9.57 2.29 -0.04
N ILE A 322 -9.56 3.59 -0.37
CA ILE A 322 -8.34 4.41 -0.35
C ILE A 322 -7.74 4.45 1.07
N GLY A 323 -8.57 4.69 2.08
CA GLY A 323 -8.13 4.72 3.48
C GLY A 323 -7.58 3.37 3.94
N TRP A 324 -8.28 2.29 3.61
CA TRP A 324 -7.83 0.93 3.93
C TRP A 324 -6.54 0.53 3.20
N THR A 325 -6.38 0.93 1.93
CA THR A 325 -5.15 0.68 1.16
C THR A 325 -3.95 1.36 1.81
N MET A 326 -4.11 2.63 2.22
CA MET A 326 -3.06 3.37 2.91
C MET A 326 -2.72 2.75 4.27
N LEU A 327 -3.73 2.27 5.00
CA LEU A 327 -3.52 1.58 6.27
C LEU A 327 -2.67 0.32 6.08
N VAL A 328 -3.02 -0.54 5.12
CA VAL A 328 -2.26 -1.76 4.83
C VAL A 328 -0.85 -1.42 4.34
N ALA A 329 -0.69 -0.41 3.48
CA ALA A 329 0.61 0.05 3.00
C ALA A 329 1.55 0.53 4.13
N SER A 330 1.00 1.08 5.21
CA SER A 330 1.78 1.48 6.38
C SER A 330 2.39 0.28 7.12
N LEU A 331 1.66 -0.84 7.18
CA LEU A 331 2.05 -2.07 7.92
C LEU A 331 3.01 -2.97 7.13
N LEU A 332 2.92 -2.98 5.80
CA LEU A 332 3.76 -3.83 4.94
C LEU A 332 5.14 -3.23 4.67
N LYS A 333 6.16 -4.09 4.61
CA LYS A 333 7.56 -3.70 4.36
C LYS A 333 8.13 -4.22 3.04
N LYS A 334 7.63 -5.36 2.54
CA LYS A 334 8.12 -6.03 1.33
C LYS A 334 7.02 -6.11 0.28
N SER A 335 7.34 -5.86 -0.98
CA SER A 335 6.40 -5.93 -2.10
C SER A 335 5.99 -7.37 -2.44
N THR A 336 6.83 -8.36 -2.15
CA THR A 336 6.54 -9.78 -2.37
C THR A 336 5.41 -10.30 -1.46
N SER A 337 5.23 -9.70 -0.29
CA SER A 337 4.14 -10.05 0.63
C SER A 337 2.77 -9.50 0.20
N VAL A 338 2.72 -8.61 -0.80
CA VAL A 338 1.49 -7.93 -1.21
C VAL A 338 0.45 -8.92 -1.72
N SER A 339 0.82 -9.87 -2.59
CA SER A 339 -0.12 -10.83 -3.16
C SER A 339 -0.76 -11.74 -2.10
N GLY A 340 0.03 -12.21 -1.12
CA GLY A 340 -0.47 -13.05 -0.03
C GLY A 340 -1.41 -12.30 0.92
N VAL A 341 -1.04 -11.07 1.28
CA VAL A 341 -1.89 -10.21 2.13
C VAL A 341 -3.14 -9.77 1.39
N ALA A 342 -3.03 -9.46 0.10
CA ALA A 342 -4.18 -9.18 -0.76
C ALA A 342 -5.14 -10.36 -0.81
N PHE A 343 -4.66 -11.58 -1.06
CA PHE A 343 -5.51 -12.77 -1.06
C PHE A 343 -6.22 -12.99 0.28
N ALA A 344 -5.50 -12.80 1.41
CA ALA A 344 -6.09 -12.89 2.74
C ALA A 344 -7.17 -11.81 2.97
N LEU A 345 -6.90 -10.56 2.59
CA LEU A 345 -7.84 -9.45 2.73
C LEU A 345 -9.07 -9.60 1.82
N PHE A 346 -8.90 -10.12 0.60
CA PHE A 346 -9.99 -10.44 -0.31
C PHE A 346 -10.90 -11.51 0.29
N THR A 347 -10.30 -12.62 0.72
CA THR A 347 -11.02 -13.76 1.29
C THR A 347 -11.75 -13.36 2.57
N PHE A 348 -11.06 -12.64 3.46
CA PHE A 348 -11.65 -12.11 4.68
C PHE A 348 -12.78 -11.12 4.40
N GLY A 349 -12.58 -10.19 3.46
CA GLY A 349 -13.58 -9.22 3.05
C GLY A 349 -14.83 -9.86 2.45
N TYR A 350 -14.66 -10.92 1.66
CA TYR A 350 -15.75 -11.73 1.11
C TYR A 350 -16.52 -12.45 2.21
N ILE A 351 -15.83 -13.22 3.07
CA ILE A 351 -16.47 -13.96 4.17
C ILE A 351 -17.23 -13.02 5.09
N ILE A 352 -16.64 -11.88 5.45
CA ILE A 352 -17.29 -10.88 6.31
C ILE A 352 -18.47 -10.21 5.60
N GLY A 353 -18.35 -9.91 4.31
CA GLY A 353 -19.45 -9.36 3.51
C GLY A 353 -20.66 -10.31 3.49
N SER A 354 -20.43 -11.58 3.16
CA SER A 354 -21.47 -12.61 3.11
C SER A 354 -22.06 -12.90 4.48
N ALA A 355 -21.24 -13.02 5.53
CA ALA A 355 -21.72 -13.18 6.90
C ALA A 355 -22.50 -11.95 7.38
N GLY A 356 -22.12 -10.76 6.93
CA GLY A 356 -22.84 -9.51 7.18
C GLY A 356 -24.26 -9.54 6.63
N SER A 357 -24.47 -10.06 5.41
CA SER A 357 -25.81 -10.20 4.81
C SER A 357 -26.77 -10.98 5.71
N ILE A 358 -26.29 -12.05 6.37
CA ILE A 358 -27.09 -12.83 7.33
C ILE A 358 -27.44 -11.99 8.57
N VAL A 359 -26.46 -11.28 9.13
CA VAL A 359 -26.63 -10.45 10.34
C VAL A 359 -27.64 -9.30 10.13
N TYR A 360 -27.74 -8.81 8.89
CA TYR A 360 -28.63 -7.74 8.49
C TYR A 360 -29.89 -8.22 7.76
N SER A 361 -30.14 -9.52 7.72
CA SER A 361 -31.33 -10.06 7.09
C SER A 361 -32.60 -9.63 7.83
N ILE A 362 -33.63 -9.35 7.04
CA ILE A 362 -34.95 -8.92 7.50
C ILE A 362 -35.99 -9.99 7.17
N ASP A 363 -37.01 -10.08 8.01
CA ASP A 363 -38.21 -10.87 7.76
C ASP A 363 -39.21 -10.11 6.88
N GLU A 364 -40.24 -10.80 6.41
CA GLU A 364 -41.27 -10.27 5.50
C GLU A 364 -42.01 -9.05 6.08
N ASN A 365 -42.09 -8.95 7.41
CA ASN A 365 -42.67 -7.81 8.12
C ASN A 365 -41.71 -6.61 8.26
N GLY A 366 -40.50 -6.70 7.70
CA GLY A 366 -39.46 -5.67 7.82
C GLY A 366 -38.76 -5.64 9.18
N GLU A 367 -38.98 -6.65 10.03
CA GLU A 367 -38.31 -6.81 11.31
C GLU A 367 -36.98 -7.58 11.16
N PRO A 368 -35.99 -7.36 12.03
CA PRO A 368 -34.74 -8.09 11.96
C PRO A 368 -34.89 -9.58 12.29
N ARG A 369 -34.44 -10.46 11.39
CA ARG A 369 -34.34 -11.92 11.64
C ARG A 369 -33.49 -12.28 12.85
N VAL A 370 -32.44 -11.48 13.07
CA VAL A 370 -31.53 -11.65 14.20
C VAL A 370 -32.03 -10.84 15.39
N SER A 371 -32.21 -11.50 16.52
CA SER A 371 -32.65 -10.90 17.79
C SER A 371 -31.88 -9.62 18.16
N GLU A 372 -32.59 -8.62 18.70
CA GLU A 372 -32.03 -7.36 19.19
C GLU A 372 -30.93 -7.54 20.25
N SER A 373 -30.91 -8.66 20.97
CA SER A 373 -29.86 -8.98 21.95
C SER A 373 -28.45 -9.03 21.36
N VAL A 374 -28.32 -9.14 20.03
CA VAL A 374 -27.06 -9.25 19.31
C VAL A 374 -26.68 -7.94 18.59
N PHE A 375 -27.26 -6.81 19.00
CA PHE A 375 -27.02 -5.49 18.39
C PHE A 375 -25.54 -5.12 18.26
N PHE A 376 -24.71 -5.43 19.26
CA PHE A 376 -23.25 -5.20 19.22
C PHE A 376 -22.56 -5.81 18.00
N LEU A 377 -23.03 -6.99 17.56
CA LEU A 377 -22.48 -7.67 16.39
C LEU A 377 -22.75 -6.86 15.11
N ARG A 378 -23.89 -6.17 15.00
CA ARG A 378 -24.19 -5.28 13.86
C ARG A 378 -23.15 -4.16 13.79
N GLN A 379 -22.89 -3.45 14.90
CA GLN A 379 -21.87 -2.40 14.89
C GLN A 379 -20.47 -2.93 14.53
N LEU A 380 -20.10 -4.12 15.02
CA LEU A 380 -18.80 -4.72 14.69
C LEU A 380 -18.65 -4.98 13.19
N PHE A 381 -19.68 -5.54 12.55
CA PHE A 381 -19.68 -5.78 11.10
C PHE A 381 -19.70 -4.47 10.30
N ALA A 382 -20.39 -3.43 10.80
CA ALA A 382 -20.49 -2.11 10.13
C ALA A 382 -19.15 -1.37 10.01
N VAL A 383 -18.14 -1.71 10.83
CA VAL A 383 -16.78 -1.14 10.73
C VAL A 383 -16.10 -1.54 9.42
N PHE A 384 -16.43 -2.70 8.86
CA PHE A 384 -15.86 -3.17 7.60
C PHE A 384 -16.67 -2.62 6.43
N PRO A 385 -16.07 -1.85 5.50
CA PRO A 385 -16.84 -1.22 4.41
C PRO A 385 -17.44 -2.24 3.44
N THR A 386 -16.89 -3.45 3.36
CA THR A 386 -17.43 -4.51 2.50
C THR A 386 -18.82 -4.97 2.94
N THR A 387 -19.10 -5.03 4.25
CA THR A 387 -20.42 -5.46 4.75
C THR A 387 -21.50 -4.46 4.39
N MET A 388 -21.22 -3.17 4.60
CA MET A 388 -22.13 -2.08 4.30
C MET A 388 -22.35 -1.91 2.80
N PHE A 389 -21.32 -2.19 2.00
CA PHE A 389 -21.43 -2.21 0.55
C PHE A 389 -22.30 -3.36 0.04
N VAL A 390 -22.07 -4.58 0.53
CA VAL A 390 -22.91 -5.75 0.17
C VAL A 390 -24.35 -5.52 0.59
N LYS A 391 -24.60 -5.05 1.82
CA LYS A 391 -25.95 -4.72 2.31
C LYS A 391 -26.63 -3.69 1.40
N ALA A 392 -25.94 -2.59 1.09
CA ALA A 392 -26.48 -1.53 0.24
C ALA A 392 -26.87 -2.04 -1.16
N ILE A 393 -26.05 -2.90 -1.78
CA ILE A 393 -26.37 -3.48 -3.09
C ILE A 393 -27.54 -4.45 -2.99
N TYR A 394 -27.54 -5.32 -1.97
CA TYR A 394 -28.60 -6.30 -1.75
C TYR A 394 -29.97 -5.65 -1.56
N ASP A 395 -30.09 -4.72 -0.59
CA ASP A 395 -31.34 -4.01 -0.32
C ASP A 395 -31.81 -3.23 -1.55
N GLY A 396 -30.86 -2.59 -2.23
CA GLY A 396 -31.15 -1.84 -3.45
C GLY A 396 -31.65 -2.73 -4.59
N ASN A 397 -31.13 -3.95 -4.71
CA ASN A 397 -31.56 -4.92 -5.71
C ASN A 397 -32.96 -5.47 -5.42
N ILE A 398 -33.24 -5.88 -4.18
CA ILE A 398 -34.57 -6.39 -3.78
C ILE A 398 -35.67 -5.36 -4.09
N LEU A 399 -35.45 -4.10 -3.73
CA LEU A 399 -36.41 -3.02 -4.02
C LEU A 399 -36.55 -2.75 -5.53
N ALA A 400 -35.45 -2.84 -6.29
CA ALA A 400 -35.49 -2.70 -7.74
C ALA A 400 -36.26 -3.85 -8.42
N LEU A 401 -36.18 -5.08 -7.89
CA LEU A 401 -36.97 -6.22 -8.36
C LEU A 401 -38.45 -6.03 -8.08
N GLN A 402 -38.80 -5.40 -6.96
CA GLN A 402 -40.17 -4.98 -6.63
C GLN A 402 -40.67 -3.80 -7.49
N GLY A 403 -39.84 -3.26 -8.38
CA GLY A 403 -40.17 -2.09 -9.19
C GLY A 403 -40.22 -0.77 -8.40
N ILE A 404 -39.78 -0.77 -7.14
CA ILE A 404 -39.76 0.40 -6.27
C ILE A 404 -38.51 1.23 -6.59
N LYS A 405 -38.73 2.45 -7.06
CA LYS A 405 -37.65 3.38 -7.39
C LYS A 405 -37.10 4.05 -6.13
N ILE A 406 -35.86 3.70 -5.77
CA ILE A 406 -35.15 4.33 -4.65
C ILE A 406 -34.68 5.74 -5.05
N SER A 407 -35.18 6.74 -4.32
CA SER A 407 -34.74 8.14 -4.42
C SER A 407 -33.90 8.55 -3.21
N PHE A 408 -33.03 9.56 -3.37
CA PHE A 408 -32.13 10.01 -2.30
C PHE A 408 -32.87 10.51 -1.05
N SER A 409 -34.02 11.18 -1.23
CA SER A 409 -34.87 11.68 -0.14
C SER A 409 -35.49 10.57 0.71
N GLU A 410 -35.74 9.42 0.10
CA GLU A 410 -36.44 8.29 0.70
C GLU A 410 -35.45 7.21 1.20
N ALA A 411 -34.14 7.46 1.13
CA ALA A 411 -33.10 6.51 1.51
C ALA A 411 -33.15 6.03 2.99
N ASN A 412 -33.97 6.67 3.84
CA ASN A 412 -34.22 6.27 5.24
C ASN A 412 -35.54 5.52 5.47
N SER A 413 -36.49 5.54 4.53
CA SER A 413 -37.88 5.16 4.81
C SER A 413 -38.21 3.71 4.45
N TYR A 414 -37.33 2.99 3.76
CA TYR A 414 -37.68 1.69 3.18
C TYR A 414 -37.40 0.50 4.11
N ILE A 415 -36.51 0.62 5.10
CA ILE A 415 -36.11 -0.49 5.99
C ILE A 415 -35.83 0.05 7.40
N SER A 416 -36.27 -0.68 8.42
CA SER A 416 -36.07 -0.36 9.86
C SER A 416 -34.64 -0.67 10.34
N VAL A 417 -33.99 -1.67 9.75
CA VAL A 417 -32.65 -2.17 10.12
C VAL A 417 -31.57 -1.58 9.19
N PHE A 418 -30.82 -0.58 9.68
CA PHE A 418 -29.68 0.07 9.00
C PHE A 418 -30.05 0.58 7.59
N PRO A 419 -30.76 1.70 7.46
CA PRO A 419 -31.13 2.24 6.15
C PRO A 419 -29.90 2.56 5.29
N MET A 420 -30.11 2.66 3.97
CA MET A 420 -29.05 2.90 2.97
C MET A 420 -28.13 4.08 3.32
N ARG A 421 -28.70 5.15 3.90
CA ARG A 421 -27.92 6.33 4.35
C ARG A 421 -26.92 5.99 5.46
N GLU A 422 -27.28 5.14 6.41
CA GLU A 422 -26.38 4.71 7.46
C GLU A 422 -25.23 3.88 6.90
N CYS A 423 -25.50 3.02 5.90
CA CYS A 423 -24.45 2.29 5.18
C CYS A 423 -23.42 3.26 4.58
N TRP A 424 -23.85 4.35 3.95
CA TRP A 424 -22.95 5.38 3.41
C TRP A 424 -22.12 6.07 4.50
N VAL A 425 -22.73 6.42 5.63
CA VAL A 425 -22.03 7.05 6.75
C VAL A 425 -20.98 6.12 7.35
N TRP A 426 -21.30 4.85 7.58
CA TRP A 426 -20.37 3.86 8.09
C TRP A 426 -19.23 3.55 7.11
N MET A 427 -19.52 3.46 5.80
CA MET A 427 -18.46 3.30 4.79
C MET A 427 -17.51 4.49 4.74
N ALA A 428 -18.04 5.73 4.74
CA ALA A 428 -17.22 6.94 4.75
C ALA A 428 -16.42 7.08 6.07
N GLY A 429 -17.07 6.80 7.20
CA GLY A 429 -16.47 6.84 8.53
C GLY A 429 -15.33 5.84 8.69
N SER A 430 -15.55 4.57 8.31
CA SER A 430 -14.50 3.54 8.35
C SER A 430 -13.30 3.89 7.46
N GLY A 431 -13.53 4.43 6.26
CA GLY A 431 -12.48 4.90 5.37
C GLY A 431 -11.67 6.05 5.97
N GLY A 432 -12.34 7.04 6.56
CA GLY A 432 -11.70 8.17 7.23
C GLY A 432 -10.86 7.75 8.45
N VAL A 433 -11.40 6.84 9.28
CA VAL A 433 -10.68 6.27 10.43
C VAL A 433 -9.47 5.47 9.97
N ALA A 434 -9.60 4.62 8.94
CA ALA A 434 -8.49 3.86 8.38
C ALA A 434 -7.38 4.78 7.85
N LEU A 435 -7.75 5.89 7.19
CA LEU A 435 -6.79 6.89 6.72
C LEU A 435 -6.08 7.60 7.89
N ALA A 436 -6.80 7.98 8.95
CA ALA A 436 -6.20 8.57 10.15
C ALA A 436 -5.25 7.59 10.86
N LEU A 437 -5.65 6.32 10.99
CA LEU A 437 -4.80 5.26 11.53
C LEU A 437 -3.58 5.01 10.64
N SER A 438 -3.70 5.12 9.31
CA SER A 438 -2.56 4.98 8.41
C SER A 438 -1.48 6.04 8.67
N ILE A 439 -1.88 7.29 8.87
CA ILE A 439 -0.96 8.40 9.19
C ILE A 439 -0.31 8.16 10.56
N TYR A 440 -1.09 7.65 11.53
CA TYR A 440 -0.58 7.31 12.85
C TYR A 440 0.45 6.19 12.80
N PHE A 441 0.10 5.04 12.23
CA PHE A 441 0.98 3.87 12.15
C PHE A 441 2.22 4.12 11.31
N ASP A 442 2.12 4.92 10.26
CA ASP A 442 3.27 5.26 9.44
C ASP A 442 4.31 6.11 10.19
N ASN A 443 3.87 6.92 11.16
CA ASN A 443 4.76 7.71 12.02
C ASN A 443 5.36 6.88 13.17
N VAL A 444 4.61 5.89 13.68
CA VAL A 444 5.02 5.07 14.83
C VAL A 444 5.83 3.83 14.41
N ILE A 445 5.47 3.20 13.30
CA ILE A 445 6.11 1.97 12.81
C ILE A 445 7.25 2.39 11.88
N SER A 446 8.46 2.52 12.44
CA SER A 446 9.64 2.93 11.66
C SER A 446 9.88 2.00 10.48
N THR A 447 9.88 2.58 9.29
CA THR A 447 10.20 1.93 8.03
C THR A 447 11.71 2.00 7.83
N GLY A 448 12.44 0.99 8.30
CA GLY A 448 13.80 0.67 7.89
C GLY A 448 14.93 1.58 8.42
N HIS A 449 14.88 2.90 8.18
CA HIS A 449 16.04 3.78 8.35
C HIS A 449 15.81 4.95 9.31
N GLY A 450 14.57 5.39 9.53
CA GLY A 450 14.24 6.48 10.47
C GLY A 450 13.98 6.01 11.90
N VAL A 451 14.23 6.88 12.88
CA VAL A 451 13.80 6.63 14.27
C VAL A 451 12.27 6.72 14.34
N PRO A 452 11.56 5.72 14.88
CA PRO A 452 10.11 5.81 15.06
C PRO A 452 9.78 6.98 16.00
N LEU A 453 8.78 7.79 15.64
CA LEU A 453 8.29 8.83 16.53
C LEU A 453 7.62 8.18 17.74
N LYS A 454 7.73 8.82 18.91
CA LYS A 454 7.08 8.32 20.12
C LYS A 454 5.55 8.27 19.89
N PRO A 455 4.81 7.32 20.49
CA PRO A 455 3.36 7.17 20.27
C PRO A 455 2.54 8.45 20.52
N HIS A 456 3.01 9.34 21.40
CA HIS A 456 2.36 10.61 21.74
C HIS A 456 2.88 11.82 20.92
N TYR A 457 3.46 11.61 19.74
CA TYR A 457 4.06 12.69 18.94
C TYR A 457 3.06 13.82 18.61
N PHE A 458 1.78 13.49 18.43
CA PHE A 458 0.71 14.44 18.10
C PHE A 458 0.42 15.44 19.22
N LEU A 459 0.92 15.23 20.45
CA LEU A 459 0.81 16.17 21.56
C LEU A 459 1.97 17.19 21.61
N GLN A 460 3.01 17.01 20.77
CA GLN A 460 4.16 17.91 20.78
C GLN A 460 3.89 19.13 19.88
N SER A 461 4.03 20.34 20.43
CA SER A 461 3.87 21.60 19.68
C SER A 461 4.83 21.73 18.49
N SER A 462 5.96 21.01 18.50
CA SER A 462 6.91 20.94 17.39
C SER A 462 6.36 20.19 16.17
N TYR A 463 5.47 19.21 16.36
CA TYR A 463 4.86 18.44 15.27
C TYR A 463 3.89 19.29 14.44
N TRP A 464 3.12 20.14 15.09
CA TRP A 464 2.13 21.02 14.44
C TRP A 464 2.74 22.29 13.83
N GLY A 465 4.06 22.47 13.89
CA GLY A 465 4.73 23.66 13.37
C GLY A 465 4.34 24.97 14.08
N LEU A 466 3.77 24.88 15.28
CA LEU A 466 3.35 26.03 16.11
C LEU A 466 4.52 26.68 16.88
N GLY A 467 5.77 26.28 16.60
CA GLY A 467 6.98 26.91 17.10
C GLY A 467 7.35 28.17 16.30
N LYS A 468 7.68 29.26 16.99
CA LYS A 468 8.11 30.54 16.38
C LYS A 468 9.26 30.30 15.40
N LYS A 469 9.02 30.57 14.11
CA LYS A 469 10.06 30.67 13.09
C LYS A 469 10.97 31.86 13.43
N LYS A 470 12.21 31.61 13.83
CA LYS A 470 13.27 32.61 13.62
C LYS A 470 13.63 32.57 12.14
N GLN A 471 13.38 33.67 11.43
CA GLN A 471 13.96 33.86 10.10
C GLN A 471 15.48 34.04 10.28
N PRO A 472 16.33 33.28 9.57
CA PRO A 472 17.73 33.65 9.43
C PRO A 472 17.80 34.80 8.43
N THR A 473 18.04 36.02 8.93
CA THR A 473 18.48 37.16 8.12
C THR A 473 19.88 36.85 7.61
N PHE A 474 20.00 36.54 6.32
CA PHE A 474 21.26 36.65 5.61
C PHE A 474 21.52 38.14 5.36
N GLY A 475 22.46 38.72 6.09
CA GLY A 475 22.96 40.07 5.90
C GLY A 475 24.49 40.06 5.86
N ASN A 476 25.05 40.66 4.81
CA ASN A 476 26.46 41.00 4.71
C ASN A 476 26.84 41.91 5.89
N GLU A 477 27.60 41.40 6.85
CA GLU A 477 28.41 42.22 7.75
C GLU A 477 29.84 41.66 7.74
N LEU A 478 30.53 41.96 6.64
CA LEU A 478 31.95 42.28 6.71
C LEU A 478 32.05 43.71 7.24
N GLU A 479 32.70 43.86 8.38
CA GLU A 479 33.57 44.98 8.82
C GLU A 479 33.36 45.44 10.27
N SER A 480 34.51 45.57 10.94
CA SER A 480 34.79 46.38 12.15
C SER A 480 34.51 45.77 13.54
N ARG A 481 35.54 45.11 14.07
CA ARG A 481 36.05 45.23 15.46
C ARG A 481 37.34 44.41 15.52
N GLY A 482 38.54 44.99 15.56
CA GLY A 482 39.01 46.02 16.47
C GLY A 482 39.82 45.31 17.56
N ASP A 483 41.15 45.38 17.42
CA ASP A 483 42.20 44.80 18.26
C ASP A 483 41.93 44.88 19.77
N GLU A 484 42.27 43.81 20.51
CA GLU A 484 43.08 43.92 21.72
C GLU A 484 44.05 42.73 21.79
N SER A 485 45.33 43.08 21.89
CA SER A 485 46.51 42.23 21.98
C SER A 485 46.74 41.71 23.39
N GLU A 486 47.10 40.42 23.53
CA GLU A 486 47.98 39.96 24.62
C GLU A 486 49.09 39.06 24.05
N GLN A 487 50.33 39.51 24.26
CA GLN A 487 51.58 38.81 24.02
C GLN A 487 51.75 37.66 25.02
N SER A 488 52.21 36.50 24.55
CA SER A 488 53.20 35.70 25.30
C SER A 488 53.88 34.66 24.39
N ASP A 489 55.18 34.90 24.18
CA ASP A 489 56.31 33.99 24.04
C ASP A 489 56.29 32.85 23.01
N GLU A 490 56.98 33.13 21.91
CA GLU A 490 57.77 32.15 21.16
C GLU A 490 58.85 31.55 22.06
N GLY A 491 58.75 30.24 22.28
CA GLY A 491 59.79 29.43 22.91
C GLY A 491 60.11 28.23 22.05
N ASP A 492 61.26 28.31 21.38
CA ASP A 492 61.97 27.22 20.70
C ASP A 492 61.92 25.91 21.51
N ARG A 493 61.40 24.84 20.91
CA ARG A 493 61.66 23.45 21.34
C ARG A 493 61.82 22.54 20.13
N GLN A 494 63.04 22.54 19.59
CA GLN A 494 63.61 21.31 19.03
C GLN A 494 63.72 20.29 20.18
N GLY A 495 62.85 19.29 20.17
CA GLY A 495 62.84 18.20 21.14
C GLY A 495 62.47 16.89 20.44
N GLN A 496 63.36 15.92 20.55
CA GLN A 496 63.19 14.52 20.15
C GLN A 496 61.80 13.98 20.52
N PHE A 497 61.10 13.40 19.54
CA PHE A 497 59.94 12.53 19.79
C PHE A 497 60.13 11.19 19.07
N SER A 498 60.84 10.29 19.73
CA SER A 498 60.59 8.85 19.61
C SER A 498 59.35 8.55 20.47
N GLN A 499 58.20 8.33 19.83
CA GLN A 499 57.00 7.89 20.53
C GLN A 499 56.50 6.57 19.92
N SER A 500 56.58 5.50 20.72
CA SER A 500 55.77 4.30 20.56
C SER A 500 54.30 4.70 20.61
N TYR A 501 53.52 4.33 19.60
CA TYR A 501 52.09 4.60 19.53
C TYR A 501 51.34 3.79 20.59
N ASP A 502 50.68 4.48 21.53
CA ASP A 502 49.82 3.89 22.57
C ASP A 502 48.35 3.87 22.07
N PRO A 503 47.72 2.67 21.91
CA PRO A 503 46.35 2.51 21.38
C PRO A 503 45.23 3.22 22.16
N ASP A 504 45.47 3.54 23.44
CA ASP A 504 44.51 4.21 24.32
C ASP A 504 44.64 5.75 24.28
N SER A 505 45.77 6.26 23.82
CA SER A 505 45.97 7.68 23.65
C SER A 505 45.35 8.15 22.33
N GLU A 506 44.43 9.12 22.40
CA GLU A 506 43.91 9.74 21.18
C GLU A 506 45.03 10.43 20.41
N ASP A 507 44.99 10.35 19.08
CA ASP A 507 46.00 11.00 18.25
C ASP A 507 46.03 12.52 18.50
N ALA A 508 47.24 13.09 18.47
CA ALA A 508 47.44 14.52 18.73
C ALA A 508 46.64 15.42 17.76
N ASP A 509 46.49 15.02 16.50
CA ASP A 509 45.78 15.82 15.49
C ASP A 509 44.27 15.82 15.76
N VAL A 510 43.73 14.68 16.19
CA VAL A 510 42.31 14.55 16.57
C VAL A 510 42.01 15.33 17.84
N ARG A 511 42.90 15.27 18.84
CA ARG A 511 42.77 16.06 20.08
C ARG A 511 42.82 17.55 19.79
N TYR A 512 43.79 18.00 19.01
CA TYR A 512 43.94 19.41 18.63
C TYR A 512 42.71 19.93 17.90
N GLU A 513 42.20 19.17 16.91
CA GLU A 513 41.00 19.58 16.18
C GLU A 513 39.76 19.60 17.08
N ARG A 514 39.59 18.63 17.99
CA ARG A 514 38.51 18.66 18.98
C ARG A 514 38.58 19.90 19.85
N GLU A 515 39.74 20.21 20.42
CA GLU A 515 39.92 21.40 21.26
C GLU A 515 39.65 22.69 20.48
N ALA A 516 40.12 22.80 19.24
CA ALA A 516 39.86 23.96 18.39
C ALA A 516 38.35 24.16 18.14
N ILE A 517 37.60 23.07 17.95
CA ILE A 517 36.14 23.10 17.79
C ILE A 517 35.43 23.50 19.09
N LEU A 518 35.87 22.98 20.23
CA LEU A 518 35.30 23.32 21.54
C LEU A 518 35.56 24.78 21.92
N ARG A 519 36.70 25.35 21.49
CA ARG A 519 37.05 26.77 21.66
C ARG A 519 36.37 27.69 20.62
N GLY A 520 35.58 27.14 19.69
CA GLY A 520 34.87 27.93 18.67
C GLY A 520 35.74 28.43 17.50
N GLN A 521 37.01 28.04 17.43
CA GLN A 521 37.95 28.50 16.39
C GLN A 521 37.65 27.96 14.98
N ARG A 522 36.74 26.97 14.89
CA ARG A 522 36.33 26.29 13.65
C ARG A 522 34.88 26.57 13.26
N ASP A 523 34.19 27.48 13.94
CA ASP A 523 32.76 27.74 13.72
C ASP A 523 32.43 28.34 12.34
N SER A 524 33.43 28.92 11.65
CA SER A 524 33.30 29.41 10.27
C SER A 524 33.39 28.30 9.21
N ALA A 525 33.69 27.06 9.59
CA ALA A 525 33.74 25.94 8.65
C ALA A 525 32.34 25.58 8.12
N ALA A 526 32.29 24.97 6.93
CA ALA A 526 31.02 24.62 6.28
C ALA A 526 30.30 23.47 7.00
N LEU A 527 31.06 22.52 7.56
CA LEU A 527 30.56 21.44 8.41
C LEU A 527 31.37 21.42 9.71
N VAL A 528 30.68 21.43 10.85
CA VAL A 528 31.29 21.32 12.18
C VAL A 528 30.56 20.26 12.98
N ILE A 529 31.27 19.22 13.42
CA ILE A 529 30.72 18.17 14.27
C ILE A 529 31.28 18.35 15.67
N LYS A 530 30.40 18.46 16.67
CA LYS A 530 30.75 18.74 18.07
C LYS A 530 30.29 17.60 18.99
N ASN A 531 31.24 16.79 19.44
CA ASN A 531 31.08 15.72 20.43
C ASN A 531 29.88 14.80 20.14
N ILE A 532 29.68 14.47 18.86
CA ILE A 532 28.50 13.71 18.44
C ILE A 532 28.63 12.25 18.89
N SER A 533 27.58 11.73 19.52
CA SER A 533 27.53 10.35 19.98
C SER A 533 26.17 9.72 19.66
N LYS A 534 26.20 8.42 19.37
CA LYS A 534 25.00 7.61 19.18
C LYS A 534 25.07 6.30 19.95
N LYS A 535 24.10 6.10 20.84
CA LYS A 535 23.93 4.86 21.61
C LYS A 535 22.64 4.16 21.19
N PHE A 536 22.76 2.89 20.81
CA PHE A 536 21.65 1.99 20.51
C PHE A 536 21.52 0.96 21.64
N ARG A 537 20.64 1.21 22.61
CA ARG A 537 20.46 0.38 23.81
C ARG A 537 21.79 0.11 24.53
N LYS A 538 22.45 -1.02 24.24
CA LYS A 538 23.73 -1.43 24.85
C LYS A 538 24.97 -1.12 23.98
N LEU A 539 24.80 -0.82 22.71
CA LEU A 539 25.89 -0.59 21.76
C LEU A 539 26.12 0.92 21.53
N THR A 540 27.32 1.41 21.79
CA THR A 540 27.73 2.77 21.36
C THR A 540 28.29 2.68 19.95
N ALA A 541 27.53 3.14 18.96
CA ALA A 541 27.91 3.06 17.55
C ALA A 541 28.80 4.23 17.11
N VAL A 542 28.65 5.40 17.74
CA VAL A 542 29.50 6.58 17.55
C VAL A 542 29.75 7.18 18.92
N ASP A 543 31.01 7.48 19.24
CA ASP A 543 31.42 7.96 20.56
C ASP A 543 32.31 9.21 20.46
N ASN A 544 31.75 10.36 20.84
CA ASN A 544 32.42 11.63 21.03
C ASN A 544 33.29 12.09 19.84
N VAL A 545 32.71 12.00 18.65
CA VAL A 545 33.40 12.39 17.41
C VAL A 545 33.30 13.90 17.21
N SER A 546 34.43 14.54 16.92
CA SER A 546 34.54 15.99 16.68
C SER A 546 35.53 16.27 15.56
N PHE A 547 35.10 16.96 14.51
CA PHE A 547 35.96 17.46 13.43
C PHE A 547 35.22 18.51 12.60
N SER A 548 35.97 19.33 11.84
CA SER A 548 35.42 20.34 10.95
C SER A 548 35.88 20.13 9.51
N VAL A 549 35.05 20.54 8.54
CA VAL A 549 35.37 20.48 7.10
C VAL A 549 35.13 21.86 6.48
N ARG A 550 36.16 22.37 5.82
CA ARG A 550 36.14 23.69 5.17
C ARG A 550 35.39 23.65 3.84
N LYS A 551 34.87 24.79 3.42
CA LYS A 551 34.29 24.96 2.07
C LYS A 551 35.32 24.61 0.98
N ASP A 552 34.85 24.13 -0.17
CA ASP A 552 35.67 23.79 -1.34
C ASP A 552 36.66 22.64 -1.09
N THR A 553 36.38 21.80 -0.08
CA THR A 553 37.20 20.63 0.26
C THR A 553 36.41 19.33 0.19
N ALA A 554 37.12 18.25 -0.13
CA ALA A 554 36.61 16.90 -0.02
C ALA A 554 37.12 16.26 1.28
N PHE A 555 36.22 15.60 2.00
CA PHE A 555 36.53 14.84 3.21
C PHE A 555 36.14 13.38 3.01
N ALA A 556 37.05 12.45 3.27
CA ALA A 556 36.76 11.03 3.24
C ALA A 556 36.86 10.41 4.65
N LEU A 557 35.79 9.77 5.10
CA LEU A 557 35.77 8.98 6.32
C LEU A 557 35.99 7.50 5.97
N LEU A 558 37.18 7.02 6.27
CA LEU A 558 37.61 5.64 6.05
C LEU A 558 37.44 4.81 7.33
N GLY A 559 37.07 3.54 7.21
CA GLY A 559 36.87 2.67 8.37
C GLY A 559 36.43 1.28 7.93
N SER A 560 36.64 0.27 8.78
CA SER A 560 36.12 -1.09 8.55
C SER A 560 34.58 -1.14 8.68
N ASN A 561 33.98 -2.26 8.29
CA ASN A 561 32.56 -2.50 8.52
C ASN A 561 32.29 -2.54 10.03
N GLY A 562 31.23 -1.85 10.47
CA GLY A 562 30.93 -1.70 11.91
C GLY A 562 31.67 -0.58 12.63
N ALA A 563 32.55 0.19 11.96
CA ALA A 563 33.28 1.30 12.59
C ALA A 563 32.40 2.49 13.03
N GLY A 564 31.15 2.58 12.57
CA GLY A 564 30.21 3.67 12.91
C GLY A 564 29.96 4.68 11.78
N LYS A 565 30.60 4.54 10.61
CA LYS A 565 30.51 5.46 9.46
C LYS A 565 29.07 5.76 9.02
N SER A 566 28.29 4.72 8.69
CA SER A 566 26.90 4.87 8.25
C SER A 566 26.00 5.42 9.36
N THR A 567 26.33 5.19 10.64
CA THR A 567 25.59 5.78 11.76
C THR A 567 25.83 7.28 11.83
N LEU A 568 27.09 7.73 11.68
CA LEU A 568 27.41 9.15 11.60
C LEU A 568 26.77 9.80 10.37
N PHE A 569 26.83 9.15 9.21
CA PHE A 569 26.19 9.59 7.98
C PHE A 569 24.68 9.81 8.18
N ASN A 570 23.98 8.82 8.74
CA ASN A 570 22.55 8.91 9.04
C ASN A 570 22.19 10.02 10.03
N MET A 571 23.12 10.38 10.93
CA MET A 571 22.95 11.57 11.77
C MET A 571 23.07 12.86 10.96
N LEU A 572 24.08 12.99 10.10
CA LEU A 572 24.28 14.17 9.24
C LEU A 572 23.12 14.41 8.27
N VAL A 573 22.55 13.35 7.69
CA VAL A 573 21.36 13.47 6.82
C VAL A 573 20.06 13.67 7.60
N THR A 574 20.10 13.83 8.93
CA THR A 574 18.93 14.05 9.82
C THR A 574 17.92 12.89 9.85
N VAL A 575 18.32 11.70 9.43
CA VAL A 575 17.51 10.47 9.50
C VAL A 575 17.53 9.90 10.91
N LEU A 576 18.68 10.04 11.58
CA LEU A 576 18.92 9.58 12.94
C LEU A 576 19.25 10.76 13.86
N SER A 577 18.49 10.97 14.93
CA SER A 577 18.86 12.01 15.91
C SER A 577 20.07 11.58 16.75
N PRO A 578 21.03 12.47 17.03
CA PRO A 578 22.14 12.20 17.95
C PRO A 578 21.65 11.87 19.36
N SER A 579 22.39 11.05 20.11
CA SER A 579 22.14 10.81 21.54
C SER A 579 22.78 11.87 22.42
N ALA A 580 23.93 12.39 22.01
CA ALA A 580 24.62 13.51 22.61
C ALA A 580 25.40 14.27 21.52
N GLY A 581 25.78 15.51 21.81
CA GLY A 581 26.43 16.41 20.86
C GLY A 581 25.51 16.91 19.76
N ASP A 582 26.10 17.58 18.78
CA ASP A 582 25.39 18.12 17.62
C ASP A 582 26.32 18.29 16.41
N ALA A 583 25.73 18.49 15.23
CA ALA A 583 26.44 18.86 14.01
C ALA A 583 25.83 20.13 13.42
N PHE A 584 26.68 21.00 12.88
CA PHE A 584 26.32 22.29 12.32
C PHE A 584 26.73 22.34 10.85
N ILE A 585 25.79 22.68 9.98
CA ILE A 585 25.98 22.84 8.54
C ILE A 585 25.73 24.31 8.20
N TYR A 586 26.77 25.05 7.84
CA TYR A 586 26.72 26.51 7.68
C TYR A 586 26.02 27.20 8.87
N GLY A 587 26.35 26.77 10.09
CA GLY A 587 25.77 27.28 11.34
C GLY A 587 24.38 26.73 11.72
N LEU A 588 23.72 25.94 10.85
CA LEU A 588 22.43 25.33 11.15
C LEU A 588 22.60 24.00 11.88
N SER A 589 21.92 23.84 13.02
CA SER A 589 21.93 22.59 13.78
C SER A 589 21.16 21.48 13.06
N VAL A 590 21.79 20.32 12.94
CA VAL A 590 21.19 19.07 12.43
C VAL A 590 20.07 18.59 13.36
N ARG A 591 20.17 18.90 14.67
CA ARG A 591 19.18 18.51 15.68
C ARG A 591 17.98 19.46 15.75
N GLU A 592 18.20 20.77 15.68
CA GLU A 592 17.16 21.78 15.86
C GLU A 592 16.46 22.16 14.53
N ASP A 593 17.21 22.24 13.42
CA ASP A 593 16.73 22.74 12.12
C ASP A 593 16.83 21.72 10.96
N PRO A 594 16.33 20.47 11.10
CA PRO A 594 16.56 19.41 10.12
C PRO A 594 15.99 19.74 8.72
N ALA A 595 14.88 20.46 8.64
CA ALA A 595 14.28 20.85 7.38
C ALA A 595 15.09 21.92 6.61
N ALA A 596 15.75 22.83 7.32
CA ALA A 596 16.62 23.82 6.70
C ALA A 596 17.93 23.19 6.24
N VAL A 597 18.50 22.30 7.06
CA VAL A 597 19.70 21.52 6.73
C VAL A 597 19.50 20.68 5.47
N ARG A 598 18.38 19.93 5.34
CA ARG A 598 18.09 19.10 4.15
C ARG A 598 18.06 19.86 2.82
N LYS A 599 17.74 21.17 2.84
CA LYS A 599 17.79 21.99 1.62
C LYS A 599 19.21 22.20 1.14
N LEU A 600 20.17 22.33 2.06
CA LEU A 600 21.60 22.53 1.77
C LEU A 600 22.33 21.22 1.43
N LEU A 601 21.73 20.07 1.71
CA LEU A 601 22.32 18.75 1.51
C LEU A 601 21.95 18.11 0.16
N GLY A 602 22.93 17.54 -0.51
CA GLY A 602 22.80 16.53 -1.55
C GLY A 602 23.19 15.17 -0.99
N VAL A 603 22.46 14.10 -1.28
CA VAL A 603 22.74 12.77 -0.73
C VAL A 603 22.73 11.73 -1.85
N CYS A 604 23.81 10.97 -1.97
CA CYS A 604 23.90 9.77 -2.79
C CYS A 604 24.07 8.55 -1.87
N PRO A 605 23.03 7.72 -1.66
CA PRO A 605 23.14 6.55 -0.81
C PRO A 605 23.88 5.39 -1.49
N GLN A 606 24.13 4.31 -0.73
CA GLN A 606 24.83 3.12 -1.23
C GLN A 606 24.11 2.43 -2.40
N PHE A 607 22.77 2.35 -2.35
CA PHE A 607 21.95 1.75 -3.40
C PHE A 607 21.39 2.81 -4.35
N ASP A 608 21.17 2.43 -5.61
CA ASP A 608 20.66 3.34 -6.62
C ASP A 608 19.17 3.61 -6.46
N LEU A 609 18.83 4.89 -6.46
CA LEU A 609 17.49 5.39 -6.22
C LEU A 609 16.89 5.94 -7.51
N PHE A 610 16.21 5.08 -8.27
CA PHE A 610 15.53 5.51 -9.48
C PHE A 610 14.18 4.79 -9.67
N TRP A 611 13.30 5.45 -10.41
CA TRP A 611 12.08 4.84 -10.94
C TRP A 611 12.36 4.34 -12.36
N GLU A 612 12.25 3.02 -12.57
CA GLU A 612 12.56 2.37 -13.85
C GLU A 612 11.79 2.95 -15.04
N LYS A 613 10.56 3.42 -14.81
CA LYS A 613 9.66 3.96 -15.83
C LYS A 613 9.81 5.46 -16.06
N LEU A 614 10.76 6.13 -15.39
CA LEU A 614 11.11 7.54 -15.64
C LEU A 614 12.43 7.63 -16.43
N THR A 615 12.59 8.69 -17.23
CA THR A 615 13.83 8.97 -17.95
C THR A 615 14.85 9.68 -17.05
N GLY A 616 16.13 9.72 -17.44
CA GLY A 616 17.15 10.47 -16.70
C GLY A 616 16.78 11.96 -16.53
N ALA A 617 16.27 12.58 -17.60
CA ALA A 617 15.81 13.96 -17.59
C ALA A 617 14.64 14.19 -16.61
N GLU A 618 13.66 13.28 -16.57
CA GLU A 618 12.51 13.37 -15.67
C GLU A 618 12.90 13.22 -14.19
N HIS A 619 13.95 12.45 -13.88
CA HIS A 619 14.48 12.37 -12.53
C HIS A 619 15.08 13.70 -12.10
N ILE A 620 15.90 14.33 -12.95
CA ILE A 620 16.49 15.64 -12.65
C ILE A 620 15.39 16.71 -12.57
N GLU A 621 14.40 16.72 -13.48
CA GLU A 621 13.23 17.62 -13.42
C GLU A 621 12.52 17.49 -12.07
N LEU A 622 12.25 16.25 -11.64
CA LEU A 622 11.60 15.97 -10.37
C LEU A 622 12.41 16.54 -9.21
N PHE A 623 13.69 16.17 -9.07
CA PHE A 623 14.52 16.61 -7.94
C PHE A 623 14.79 18.12 -7.95
N ALA A 624 15.02 18.72 -9.13
CA ALA A 624 15.19 20.16 -9.28
C ALA A 624 13.95 20.91 -8.77
N ALA A 625 12.77 20.41 -9.11
CA ALA A 625 11.54 21.01 -8.65
C ALA A 625 11.30 20.83 -7.15
N LEU A 626 11.65 19.67 -6.57
CA LEU A 626 11.56 19.45 -5.12
C LEU A 626 12.54 20.35 -4.35
N LYS A 627 13.71 20.64 -4.93
CA LYS A 627 14.68 21.62 -4.41
C LYS A 627 14.24 23.07 -4.61
N GLY A 628 13.18 23.31 -5.37
CA GLY A 628 12.52 24.59 -5.51
C GLY A 628 13.01 25.46 -6.66
N LEU A 629 13.74 24.88 -7.62
CA LEU A 629 14.17 25.55 -8.84
C LEU A 629 12.95 25.96 -9.67
N SER A 630 13.05 27.10 -10.34
CA SER A 630 12.01 27.56 -11.26
C SER A 630 11.99 26.73 -12.54
N LYS A 631 10.84 26.64 -13.20
CA LYS A 631 10.69 25.88 -14.45
C LYS A 631 11.68 26.29 -15.55
N LYS A 632 12.10 27.56 -15.56
CA LYS A 632 13.09 28.08 -16.52
C LYS A 632 14.49 27.54 -16.28
N GLU A 633 14.80 27.16 -15.04
CA GLU A 633 16.11 26.63 -14.65
C GLU A 633 16.18 25.11 -14.84
N TRP A 634 15.05 24.43 -14.99
CA TRP A 634 15.01 22.96 -15.11
C TRP A 634 15.76 22.46 -16.34
N GLU A 635 15.58 23.10 -17.50
CA GLU A 635 16.23 22.67 -18.74
C GLU A 635 17.76 22.77 -18.64
N ASN A 636 18.27 23.90 -18.13
CA ASN A 636 19.70 24.08 -17.91
C ASN A 636 20.23 23.08 -16.87
N GLU A 637 19.51 22.89 -15.76
CA GLU A 637 19.93 21.94 -14.73
C GLU A 637 19.93 20.48 -15.25
N ILE A 638 18.99 20.09 -16.11
CA ILE A 638 18.98 18.77 -16.75
C ILE A 638 20.23 18.59 -17.61
N VAL A 639 20.56 19.57 -18.45
CA VAL A 639 21.73 19.51 -19.32
C VAL A 639 23.00 19.45 -18.50
N ASP A 640 23.21 20.41 -17.59
CA ASP A 640 24.42 20.53 -16.78
C ASP A 640 24.67 19.27 -15.94
N ARG A 641 23.64 18.74 -15.26
CA ARG A 641 23.80 17.58 -14.36
C ARG A 641 24.02 16.27 -15.10
N LEU A 642 23.40 16.09 -16.27
CA LEU A 642 23.60 14.89 -17.08
C LEU A 642 24.91 14.95 -17.87
N GLU A 643 25.38 16.13 -18.26
CA GLU A 643 26.71 16.33 -18.85
C GLU A 643 27.83 16.11 -17.83
N ASP A 644 27.64 16.53 -16.57
CA ASP A 644 28.60 16.29 -15.48
C ASP A 644 28.93 14.79 -15.26
N VAL A 645 28.01 13.90 -15.63
CA VAL A 645 28.15 12.45 -15.47
C VAL A 645 28.13 11.66 -16.78
N ASP A 646 28.29 12.32 -17.92
CA ASP A 646 28.32 11.71 -19.26
C ASP A 646 27.08 10.84 -19.56
N LEU A 647 25.89 11.36 -19.28
CA LEU A 647 24.58 10.73 -19.54
C LEU A 647 23.64 11.57 -20.43
N LEU A 648 24.11 12.70 -20.96
CA LEU A 648 23.28 13.63 -21.75
C LEU A 648 22.68 12.95 -23.01
N ASP A 649 23.46 12.11 -23.70
CA ASP A 649 23.02 11.40 -24.91
C ASP A 649 21.84 10.45 -24.68
N VAL A 650 21.70 9.95 -23.45
CA VAL A 650 20.68 8.99 -23.03
C VAL A 650 19.64 9.61 -22.09
N ALA A 651 19.59 10.94 -22.02
CA ALA A 651 18.72 11.68 -21.09
C ALA A 651 17.23 11.30 -21.20
N ASN A 652 16.76 11.02 -22.42
CA ASN A 652 15.37 10.69 -22.73
C ASN A 652 15.09 9.17 -22.77
N VAL A 653 16.07 8.34 -22.42
CA VAL A 653 15.90 6.89 -22.30
C VAL A 653 15.44 6.54 -20.88
N LEU A 654 14.60 5.52 -20.76
CA LEU A 654 14.10 5.05 -19.46
C LEU A 654 15.25 4.57 -18.58
N ALA A 655 15.29 5.04 -17.33
CA ALA A 655 16.34 4.66 -16.37
C ALA A 655 16.36 3.15 -16.09
N GLY A 656 15.23 2.44 -16.28
CA GLY A 656 15.17 0.98 -16.17
C GLY A 656 16.01 0.22 -17.20
N THR A 657 16.39 0.84 -18.34
CA THR A 657 17.27 0.23 -19.34
C THR A 657 18.73 0.64 -19.20
N TYR A 658 19.06 1.47 -18.21
CA TYR A 658 20.44 1.87 -17.93
C TYR A 658 21.23 0.68 -17.39
N SER A 659 22.52 0.58 -17.74
CA SER A 659 23.44 -0.34 -17.06
C SER A 659 23.62 0.07 -15.60
N GLY A 660 24.08 -0.84 -14.73
CA GLY A 660 24.32 -0.51 -13.31
C GLY A 660 25.25 0.71 -13.13
N GLY A 661 26.29 0.83 -13.96
CA GLY A 661 27.17 2.01 -13.93
C GLY A 661 26.48 3.31 -14.38
N MET A 662 25.55 3.25 -15.33
CA MET A 662 24.73 4.41 -15.73
C MET A 662 23.73 4.80 -14.65
N GLN A 663 23.10 3.83 -13.98
CA GLN A 663 22.22 4.07 -12.83
C GLN A 663 22.99 4.75 -11.70
N ARG A 664 24.23 4.32 -11.44
CA ARG A 664 25.07 4.95 -10.42
C ARG A 664 25.44 6.39 -10.74
N ARG A 665 25.77 6.66 -12.00
CA ARG A 665 26.03 8.01 -12.52
C ARG A 665 24.80 8.91 -12.37
N LEU A 666 23.61 8.40 -12.65
CA LEU A 666 22.35 9.12 -12.41
C LEU A 666 22.13 9.43 -10.92
N SER A 667 22.38 8.47 -10.01
CA SER A 667 22.29 8.69 -8.56
C SER A 667 23.20 9.84 -8.09
N VAL A 668 24.43 9.91 -8.63
CA VAL A 668 25.35 11.03 -8.34
C VAL A 668 24.84 12.34 -8.90
N ALA A 669 24.34 12.38 -10.14
CA ALA A 669 23.74 13.58 -10.72
C ALA A 669 22.54 14.11 -9.89
N LEU A 670 21.69 13.21 -9.38
CA LEU A 670 20.57 13.57 -8.50
C LEU A 670 21.05 14.17 -7.19
N SER A 671 22.16 13.69 -6.63
CA SER A 671 22.76 14.26 -5.42
C SER A 671 23.33 15.66 -5.64
N LEU A 672 23.69 16.02 -6.87
CA LEU A 672 24.20 17.34 -7.24
C LEU A 672 23.10 18.32 -7.65
N THR A 673 21.87 17.83 -7.85
CA THR A 673 20.76 18.63 -8.37
C THR A 673 20.35 19.72 -7.38
N GLY A 674 20.23 20.95 -7.87
CA GLY A 674 19.84 22.13 -7.11
C GLY A 674 20.97 22.78 -6.30
N ASP A 675 22.21 22.61 -6.74
CA ASP A 675 23.45 23.18 -6.16
C ASP A 675 23.53 23.08 -4.63
N PRO A 676 23.51 21.87 -4.05
CA PRO A 676 23.68 21.69 -2.62
C PRO A 676 25.05 22.16 -2.15
N LYS A 677 25.10 22.75 -0.95
CA LYS A 677 26.34 23.26 -0.36
C LYS A 677 27.19 22.17 0.28
N ILE A 678 26.59 21.03 0.61
CA ILE A 678 27.29 19.83 1.05
C ILE A 678 26.68 18.63 0.31
N VAL A 679 27.55 17.79 -0.28
CA VAL A 679 27.19 16.55 -0.94
C VAL A 679 27.73 15.39 -0.10
N LEU A 680 26.83 14.53 0.37
CA LEU A 680 27.14 13.35 1.17
C LEU A 680 27.05 12.10 0.29
N LEU A 681 28.14 11.38 0.15
CA LEU A 681 28.28 10.18 -0.69
C LEU A 681 28.50 8.94 0.20
N ASP A 682 27.62 7.96 0.10
CA ASP A 682 27.73 6.69 0.82
C ASP A 682 28.19 5.58 -0.12
N GLU A 683 29.47 5.18 0.01
CA GLU A 683 30.10 4.11 -0.76
C GLU A 683 29.81 4.22 -2.27
N CYS A 684 30.03 5.41 -2.82
CA CYS A 684 29.54 5.77 -4.15
C CYS A 684 30.12 4.93 -5.31
N THR A 685 31.31 4.36 -5.13
CA THR A 685 31.98 3.57 -6.18
C THR A 685 32.11 2.08 -5.85
N SER A 686 31.45 1.62 -4.79
CA SER A 686 31.43 0.20 -4.42
C SER A 686 30.69 -0.62 -5.48
N GLY A 687 31.31 -1.71 -5.97
CA GLY A 687 30.73 -2.58 -7.00
C GLY A 687 30.75 -2.02 -8.44
N ALA A 688 31.25 -0.79 -8.66
CA ALA A 688 31.40 -0.25 -10.01
C ALA A 688 32.66 -0.78 -10.70
N ASP A 689 32.57 -0.98 -12.02
CA ASP A 689 33.71 -1.34 -12.87
C ASP A 689 34.84 -0.28 -12.78
N PRO A 690 36.11 -0.66 -12.98
CA PRO A 690 37.24 0.26 -12.84
C PRO A 690 37.11 1.54 -13.68
N HIS A 691 36.56 1.44 -14.89
CA HIS A 691 36.37 2.58 -15.78
C HIS A 691 35.31 3.55 -15.24
N VAL A 692 34.11 3.03 -14.91
CA VAL A 692 33.00 3.81 -14.31
C VAL A 692 33.43 4.49 -13.02
N ARG A 693 34.26 3.82 -12.21
CA ARG A 693 34.80 4.38 -10.97
C ARG A 693 35.67 5.62 -11.25
N GLN A 694 36.55 5.58 -12.25
CA GLN A 694 37.38 6.73 -12.60
C GLN A 694 36.54 7.91 -13.09
N ASP A 695 35.51 7.65 -13.90
CA ASP A 695 34.64 8.71 -14.42
C ASP A 695 33.85 9.37 -13.29
N LEU A 696 33.31 8.56 -12.35
CA LEU A 696 32.66 9.07 -11.14
C LEU A 696 33.61 9.92 -10.29
N TRP A 697 34.86 9.49 -10.10
CA TRP A 697 35.84 10.28 -9.36
C TRP A 697 36.12 11.64 -10.03
N ARG A 698 36.22 11.68 -11.36
CA ARG A 698 36.37 12.94 -12.11
C ARG A 698 35.13 13.83 -11.97
N ALA A 699 33.93 13.26 -12.04
CA ALA A 699 32.68 13.99 -11.85
C ALA A 699 32.59 14.59 -10.44
N ILE A 700 32.92 13.82 -9.40
CA ILE A 700 32.93 14.28 -8.00
C ILE A 700 33.97 15.39 -7.78
N GLU A 701 35.16 15.25 -8.35
CA GLU A 701 36.22 16.27 -8.24
C GLU A 701 35.82 17.57 -8.93
N ARG A 702 35.18 17.51 -10.12
CA ARG A 702 34.58 18.69 -10.79
C ARG A 702 33.49 19.30 -9.92
N ALA A 703 32.65 18.47 -9.33
CA ALA A 703 31.55 18.88 -8.46
C ALA A 703 32.01 19.42 -7.10
N LYS A 704 33.29 19.36 -6.73
CA LYS A 704 33.79 19.91 -5.46
C LYS A 704 33.71 21.44 -5.39
N LYS A 705 33.84 22.13 -6.53
CA LYS A 705 33.90 23.60 -6.56
C LYS A 705 32.60 24.21 -6.03
N GLY A 706 32.71 25.12 -5.07
CA GLY A 706 31.60 25.84 -4.45
C GLY A 706 30.92 25.11 -3.29
N ARG A 707 31.34 23.88 -2.95
CA ARG A 707 30.66 23.00 -1.99
C ARG A 707 31.63 22.10 -1.21
N VAL A 708 31.11 21.39 -0.22
CA VAL A 708 31.85 20.32 0.50
C VAL A 708 31.40 18.97 -0.02
N VAL A 709 32.35 18.10 -0.33
CA VAL A 709 32.06 16.69 -0.65
C VAL A 709 32.49 15.84 0.54
N PHE A 710 31.55 15.15 1.15
CA PHE A 710 31.82 14.22 2.25
C PHE A 710 31.53 12.80 1.76
N LEU A 711 32.55 11.97 1.75
CA LEU A 711 32.46 10.57 1.35
C LEU A 711 32.65 9.67 2.57
N ILE A 712 31.78 8.68 2.73
CA ILE A 712 32.09 7.50 3.55
C ILE A 712 32.47 6.34 2.64
N THR A 713 33.59 5.68 2.94
CA THR A 713 34.07 4.56 2.13
C THR A 713 34.88 3.57 2.95
N HIS A 714 34.96 2.33 2.48
CA HIS A 714 35.95 1.35 2.91
C HIS A 714 37.09 1.21 1.89
N SER A 715 36.97 1.86 0.72
CA SER A 715 37.97 1.86 -0.34
C SER A 715 39.04 2.92 -0.09
N ILE A 716 40.24 2.44 0.18
CA ILE A 716 41.41 3.29 0.43
C ILE A 716 41.81 4.05 -0.83
N ALA A 717 41.66 3.42 -2.00
CA ALA A 717 41.92 4.04 -3.30
C ALA A 717 40.97 5.22 -3.56
N GLU A 718 39.68 5.07 -3.23
CA GLU A 718 38.67 6.12 -3.38
C GLU A 718 38.96 7.31 -2.44
N ALA A 719 39.22 7.03 -1.16
CA ALA A 719 39.59 8.05 -0.18
C ALA A 719 40.85 8.83 -0.61
N GLN A 720 41.87 8.12 -1.10
CA GLN A 720 43.11 8.73 -1.57
C GLN A 720 42.90 9.57 -2.85
N GLN A 721 42.07 9.11 -3.79
CA GLN A 721 41.83 9.85 -5.03
C GLN A 721 41.01 11.13 -4.80
N ILE A 722 39.93 11.05 -4.03
CA ILE A 722 38.96 12.15 -3.87
C ILE A 722 39.42 13.13 -2.78
N ALA A 723 39.87 12.62 -1.63
CA ALA A 723 40.18 13.44 -0.45
C ALA A 723 41.68 13.46 -0.09
N GLY A 724 42.54 12.76 -0.83
CA GLY A 724 43.96 12.62 -0.48
C GLY A 724 44.74 13.93 -0.38
N ARG A 725 44.34 14.95 -1.16
CA ARG A 725 44.93 16.31 -1.10
C ARG A 725 44.34 17.18 0.02
N ASN A 726 43.19 16.80 0.56
CA ASN A 726 42.44 17.57 1.53
C ASN A 726 42.51 16.90 2.90
N GLN A 727 41.52 16.11 3.30
CA GLN A 727 41.45 15.56 4.64
C GLN A 727 40.77 14.19 4.65
N ILE A 728 41.44 13.23 5.28
CA ILE A 728 40.98 11.85 5.48
C ILE A 728 40.87 11.62 6.99
N GLY A 729 39.72 11.12 7.43
CA GLY A 729 39.52 10.64 8.80
C GLY A 729 39.47 9.12 8.82
N ILE A 730 40.21 8.48 9.71
CA ILE A 730 40.13 7.03 9.94
C ILE A 730 39.33 6.76 11.21
N MET A 731 38.22 6.04 11.06
CA MET A 731 37.31 5.70 12.14
C MET A 731 37.41 4.21 12.48
N ALA A 732 37.49 3.91 13.78
CA ALA A 732 37.48 2.54 14.30
C ALA A 732 36.70 2.50 15.61
N LYS A 733 35.84 1.48 15.76
CA LYS A 733 35.07 1.22 17.00
C LYS A 733 34.28 2.44 17.51
N GLY A 734 33.64 3.17 16.60
CA GLY A 734 32.80 4.33 16.94
C GLY A 734 33.57 5.64 17.18
N LYS A 735 34.90 5.63 17.21
CA LYS A 735 35.75 6.80 17.46
C LYS A 735 36.55 7.20 16.22
N LEU A 736 36.75 8.50 16.06
CA LEU A 736 37.71 9.04 15.09
C LEU A 736 39.12 8.85 15.66
N ARG A 737 39.94 8.01 15.03
CA ARG A 737 41.27 7.67 15.54
C ARG A 737 42.34 8.61 15.00
N VAL A 738 42.26 8.92 13.71
CA VAL A 738 43.27 9.72 13.03
C VAL A 738 42.61 10.67 12.03
N LEU A 739 43.20 11.85 11.84
CA LEU A 739 42.72 12.89 10.94
C LEU A 739 43.90 13.57 10.24
N GLY A 740 43.89 13.65 8.91
CA GLY A 740 44.96 14.32 8.15
C GLY A 740 44.87 14.11 6.64
N ASN A 741 45.72 14.79 5.87
CA ASN A 741 45.83 14.51 4.42
C ASN A 741 46.62 13.22 4.17
N ALA A 742 46.54 12.64 2.95
CA ALA A 742 47.15 11.33 2.68
C ALA A 742 48.67 11.32 2.89
N LEU A 743 49.35 12.43 2.60
CA LEU A 743 50.80 12.56 2.79
C LEU A 743 51.16 12.56 4.29
N HIS A 744 50.48 13.40 5.08
CA HIS A 744 50.62 13.50 6.53
C HIS A 744 50.39 12.16 7.21
N LEU A 745 49.34 11.45 6.83
CA LEU A 745 49.04 10.11 7.37
C LEU A 745 50.14 9.11 7.04
N LYS A 746 50.68 9.11 5.81
CA LYS A 746 51.79 8.24 5.41
C LYS A 746 53.08 8.59 6.16
N THR A 747 53.40 9.87 6.30
CA THR A 747 54.58 10.32 7.05
C THR A 747 54.49 9.99 8.54
N LYS A 748 53.30 10.16 9.14
CA LYS A 748 53.08 9.99 10.58
C LYS A 748 52.84 8.54 11.01
N PHE A 749 52.23 7.70 10.17
CA PHE A 749 51.85 6.32 10.53
C PHE A 749 52.44 5.24 9.62
N GLY A 750 52.93 5.59 8.42
CA GLY A 750 53.57 4.64 7.51
C GLY A 750 54.94 4.19 8.03
N VAL A 751 55.41 2.99 7.70
CA VAL A 751 56.69 2.48 8.26
C VAL A 751 57.93 3.20 7.68
N GLY A 752 57.75 4.03 6.64
CA GLY A 752 58.82 4.63 5.85
C GLY A 752 58.85 4.00 4.46
N TYR A 753 59.99 3.42 4.10
CA TYR A 753 60.17 2.62 2.89
C TYR A 753 60.10 1.12 3.23
N ARG A 754 59.50 0.33 2.34
CA ARG A 754 59.55 -1.13 2.40
C ARG A 754 60.42 -1.65 1.29
N LEU A 755 61.35 -2.50 1.68
CA LEU A 755 62.20 -3.23 0.78
C LEU A 755 61.71 -4.68 0.75
N SER A 756 61.24 -5.15 -0.41
CA SER A 756 60.88 -6.55 -0.62
C SER A 756 61.92 -7.20 -1.50
N VAL A 757 62.59 -8.22 -0.98
CA VAL A 757 63.66 -8.96 -1.68
C VAL A 757 63.19 -10.37 -1.92
N ILE A 758 63.30 -10.84 -3.17
CA ILE A 758 62.98 -12.21 -3.56
C ILE A 758 64.30 -12.98 -3.63
N LEU A 759 64.38 -14.07 -2.86
CA LEU A 759 65.56 -14.90 -2.68
C LEU A 759 65.28 -16.31 -3.23
N HIS A 760 66.27 -16.96 -3.84
CA HIS A 760 66.13 -18.35 -4.27
C HIS A 760 66.17 -19.37 -3.12
N GLU A 761 66.74 -19.00 -1.96
CA GLU A 761 66.88 -19.88 -0.80
C GLU A 761 66.46 -19.17 0.50
N SER A 762 65.66 -19.85 1.33
CA SER A 762 65.17 -19.33 2.61
C SER A 762 66.27 -19.21 3.68
N SER A 763 67.35 -19.99 3.57
CA SER A 763 68.50 -19.98 4.48
C SER A 763 69.28 -18.66 4.49
N ARG A 764 69.12 -17.84 3.45
CA ARG A 764 69.85 -16.57 3.27
C ARG A 764 69.17 -15.36 3.89
N VAL A 765 67.94 -15.51 4.40
CA VAL A 765 67.17 -14.42 5.04
C VAL A 765 67.89 -13.87 6.27
N GLU A 766 68.50 -14.73 7.10
CA GLU A 766 69.26 -14.29 8.28
C GLU A 766 70.53 -13.50 7.90
N PHE A 767 71.22 -13.91 6.85
CA PHE A 767 72.40 -13.20 6.35
C PHE A 767 72.02 -11.83 5.79
N LEU A 768 70.93 -11.77 5.01
CA LEU A 768 70.37 -10.52 4.49
C LEU A 768 69.92 -9.58 5.61
N THR A 769 69.29 -10.11 6.67
CA THR A 769 68.88 -9.32 7.85
C THR A 769 70.09 -8.72 8.58
N ASN A 770 71.17 -9.50 8.72
CA ASN A 770 72.43 -9.02 9.32
C ASN A 770 73.16 -8.00 8.44
N ALA A 771 73.10 -8.14 7.13
CA ALA A 771 73.70 -7.19 6.20
C ALA A 771 72.92 -5.85 6.19
N LEU A 772 71.58 -5.92 6.12
CA LEU A 772 70.71 -4.74 6.13
C LEU A 772 70.76 -3.98 7.46
N SER A 773 70.83 -4.68 8.60
CA SER A 773 70.92 -4.03 9.91
C SER A 773 72.23 -3.28 10.15
N ARG A 774 73.31 -3.62 9.43
CA ARG A 774 74.59 -2.88 9.45
C ARG A 774 74.53 -1.60 8.64
N THR A 775 73.85 -1.63 7.50
CA THR A 775 73.76 -0.50 6.56
C THR A 775 72.64 0.48 6.95
N CYS A 776 71.56 -0.02 7.52
CA CYS A 776 70.42 0.76 8.00
C CYS A 776 70.07 0.33 9.44
N PRO A 777 70.66 0.97 10.47
CA PRO A 777 70.33 0.67 11.85
C PRO A 777 68.85 0.98 12.14
N GLY A 778 68.05 -0.08 12.29
CA GLY A 778 66.59 0.01 12.47
C GLY A 778 65.77 -0.67 11.37
N SER A 779 66.39 -1.37 10.41
CA SER A 779 65.66 -2.24 9.46
C SER A 779 65.02 -3.42 10.20
N LEU A 780 63.69 -3.56 10.10
CA LEU A 780 62.94 -4.65 10.75
C LEU A 780 62.41 -5.64 9.69
N LEU A 781 62.66 -6.93 9.88
CA LEU A 781 61.99 -7.97 9.08
C LEU A 781 60.50 -8.02 9.49
N ILE A 782 59.61 -7.71 8.54
CA ILE A 782 58.16 -7.67 8.78
C ILE A 782 57.54 -9.04 8.54
N SER A 783 57.87 -9.68 7.42
CA SER A 783 57.48 -11.06 7.14
C SER A 783 58.46 -11.73 6.18
N SER A 784 58.55 -13.06 6.29
CA SER A 784 59.25 -13.94 5.35
C SER A 784 58.26 -15.00 4.90
N GLU A 785 57.88 -14.98 3.63
CA GLU A 785 56.88 -15.88 3.05
C GLU A 785 57.56 -16.75 1.96
N ASN A 786 57.32 -18.05 1.98
CA ASN A 786 57.77 -18.94 0.91
C ASN A 786 56.75 -18.90 -0.24
N GLY A 787 57.20 -18.56 -1.44
CA GLY A 787 56.40 -18.54 -2.66
C GLY A 787 56.26 -19.91 -3.34
N ASP A 788 55.33 -20.01 -4.29
CA ASP A 788 54.95 -21.26 -4.96
C ASP A 788 56.07 -21.95 -5.77
N LYS A 789 57.18 -21.26 -6.04
CA LYS A 789 58.33 -21.76 -6.83
C LYS A 789 59.58 -22.08 -6.00
N GLY A 790 59.47 -22.14 -4.68
CA GLY A 790 60.63 -22.33 -3.78
C GLY A 790 61.44 -21.05 -3.51
N GLU A 791 61.02 -19.92 -4.09
CA GLU A 791 61.57 -18.60 -3.81
C GLU A 791 61.01 -18.06 -2.48
N THR A 792 61.83 -17.37 -1.70
CA THR A 792 61.44 -16.74 -0.43
C THR A 792 61.34 -15.24 -0.60
N ILE A 793 60.19 -14.65 -0.23
CA ILE A 793 59.97 -13.21 -0.26
C ILE A 793 60.18 -12.66 1.14
N ALA A 794 61.27 -11.93 1.35
CA ALA A 794 61.59 -11.25 2.60
C ALA A 794 61.19 -9.77 2.51
N LYS A 795 60.30 -9.33 3.39
CA LYS A 795 59.80 -7.94 3.46
C LYS A 795 60.44 -7.22 4.65
N TYR A 796 61.21 -6.18 4.39
CA TYR A 796 61.86 -5.34 5.40
C TYR A 796 61.20 -3.96 5.47
N GLY A 797 60.98 -3.46 6.68
CA GLY A 797 60.64 -2.07 6.95
C GLY A 797 61.90 -1.28 7.24
N LEU A 798 62.20 -0.28 6.40
CA LEU A 798 63.30 0.66 6.64
C LEU A 798 62.81 1.79 7.55
N PRO A 799 63.61 2.22 8.55
CA PRO A 799 63.18 3.19 9.55
C PRO A 799 62.89 4.57 8.93
N ARG A 800 61.90 5.29 9.49
CA ARG A 800 61.42 6.59 8.97
C ARG A 800 62.46 7.70 8.90
N HIS A 801 63.48 7.64 9.75
CA HIS A 801 64.57 8.62 9.79
C HIS A 801 65.74 8.23 8.90
N ALA A 802 65.61 7.15 8.12
CA ALA A 802 66.64 6.77 7.16
C ALA A 802 66.83 7.91 6.16
N THR A 803 68.05 8.47 6.13
CA THR A 803 68.41 9.49 5.16
C THR A 803 68.30 8.91 3.73
N GLU A 804 68.07 9.75 2.71
CA GLU A 804 68.07 9.27 1.31
C GLU A 804 69.35 8.49 0.98
N SER A 805 70.47 8.87 1.59
CA SER A 805 71.73 8.13 1.56
C SER A 805 71.68 6.73 2.14
N GLU A 806 70.98 6.50 3.25
CA GLU A 806 70.86 5.17 3.87
C GLU A 806 70.01 4.22 3.01
N VAL A 807 68.90 4.74 2.44
CA VAL A 807 68.07 3.97 1.51
C VAL A 807 68.87 3.61 0.25
N LEU A 808 69.62 4.58 -0.31
CA LEU A 808 70.49 4.33 -1.47
C LEU A 808 71.61 3.32 -1.17
N GLN A 809 72.23 3.40 0.02
CA GLN A 809 73.24 2.42 0.45
C GLN A 809 72.65 1.02 0.62
N SER A 810 71.41 0.92 1.10
CA SER A 810 70.73 -0.38 1.18
C SER A 810 70.45 -1.00 -0.19
N VAL A 811 70.14 -0.18 -1.22
CA VAL A 811 70.01 -0.64 -2.61
C VAL A 811 71.34 -1.06 -3.19
N GLN A 812 72.37 -0.23 -3.00
CA GLN A 812 73.73 -0.54 -3.48
C GLN A 812 74.23 -1.86 -2.90
N LEU A 813 74.01 -2.10 -1.60
CA LEU A 813 74.33 -3.38 -0.96
C LEU A 813 73.65 -4.57 -1.65
N LEU A 814 72.36 -4.45 -2.00
CA LEU A 814 71.61 -5.53 -2.66
C LEU A 814 72.13 -5.83 -4.08
N GLU A 815 72.57 -4.80 -4.80
CA GLU A 815 73.19 -4.95 -6.12
C GLU A 815 74.59 -5.55 -6.01
N ASP A 816 75.42 -5.06 -5.09
CA ASP A 816 76.79 -5.53 -4.88
C ASP A 816 76.84 -6.98 -4.39
N GLN A 817 75.87 -7.40 -3.57
CA GLN A 817 75.78 -8.75 -3.02
C GLN A 817 74.77 -9.65 -3.76
N LYS A 818 74.30 -9.25 -4.95
CA LYS A 818 73.26 -9.98 -5.69
C LYS A 818 73.60 -11.44 -5.99
N GLU A 819 74.85 -11.69 -6.42
CA GLU A 819 75.34 -13.04 -6.74
C GLU A 819 75.59 -13.88 -5.48
N GLU A 820 76.07 -13.27 -4.39
CA GLU A 820 76.40 -13.94 -3.12
C GLU A 820 75.13 -14.32 -2.32
N LEU A 821 74.09 -13.47 -2.42
CA LEU A 821 72.81 -13.64 -1.73
C LEU A 821 71.76 -14.39 -2.57
N HIS A 822 72.06 -14.71 -3.83
CA HIS A 822 71.11 -15.33 -4.78
C HIS A 822 69.76 -14.58 -4.84
N ILE A 823 69.83 -13.26 -4.98
CA ILE A 823 68.64 -12.39 -5.11
C ILE A 823 68.13 -12.48 -6.54
N SER A 824 66.87 -12.89 -6.71
CA SER A 824 66.22 -12.91 -8.02
C SER A 824 65.76 -11.50 -8.42
N ASP A 825 65.09 -10.80 -7.51
CA ASP A 825 64.61 -9.43 -7.71
C ASP A 825 64.43 -8.68 -6.38
N TYR A 826 64.41 -7.34 -6.43
CA TYR A 826 64.07 -6.50 -5.28
C TYR A 826 63.16 -5.34 -5.68
N SER A 827 62.31 -4.91 -4.76
CA SER A 827 61.43 -3.75 -4.96
C SER A 827 61.42 -2.87 -3.73
N ILE A 828 61.50 -1.55 -3.94
CA ILE A 828 61.32 -0.55 -2.89
C ILE A 828 60.01 0.17 -3.13
N ASN A 829 59.14 0.08 -2.15
CA ASN A 829 57.85 0.73 -2.16
C ASN A 829 57.75 1.71 -0.98
N SER A 830 57.24 2.90 -1.24
CA SER A 830 56.84 3.81 -0.16
C SER A 830 55.62 3.25 0.58
N SER A 831 55.50 3.53 1.87
CA SER A 831 54.34 3.13 2.66
C SER A 831 53.02 3.56 2.03
N THR A 832 52.09 2.60 1.94
CA THR A 832 50.77 2.85 1.34
C THR A 832 49.78 3.31 2.41
N LEU A 833 48.73 4.03 2.00
CA LEU A 833 47.63 4.37 2.92
C LEU A 833 46.92 3.10 3.41
N GLY A 834 47.00 2.00 2.64
CA GLY A 834 46.51 0.69 3.02
C GLY A 834 47.16 0.14 4.26
N GLU A 835 48.48 0.23 4.34
CA GLU A 835 49.24 -0.23 5.48
C GLU A 835 48.99 0.61 6.72
N VAL A 836 48.91 1.93 6.55
CA VAL A 836 48.53 2.87 7.63
C VAL A 836 47.15 2.51 8.18
N PHE A 837 46.20 2.21 7.30
CA PHE A 837 44.87 1.78 7.71
C PHE A 837 44.94 0.48 8.51
N THR A 838 45.62 -0.56 7.99
CA THR A 838 45.75 -1.86 8.66
C THR A 838 46.41 -1.74 10.02
N SER A 839 47.50 -0.96 10.14
CA SER A 839 48.20 -0.78 11.41
C SER A 839 47.31 -0.10 12.45
N ILE A 840 46.59 0.95 12.08
CA ILE A 840 45.68 1.65 12.99
C ILE A 840 44.52 0.73 13.41
N THR A 841 43.99 -0.07 12.48
CA THR A 841 42.88 -0.98 12.80
C THR A 841 43.33 -2.17 13.65
N SER A 842 44.48 -2.79 13.36
CA SER A 842 44.97 -3.94 14.14
C SER A 842 45.31 -3.53 15.57
N LEU A 843 45.98 -2.39 15.75
CA LEU A 843 46.27 -1.83 17.08
C LEU A 843 44.99 -1.54 17.88
N SER A 844 43.90 -1.20 17.19
CA SER A 844 42.61 -1.00 17.84
C SER A 844 41.88 -2.30 18.17
N GLU A 845 42.17 -3.40 17.45
CA GLU A 845 41.62 -4.74 17.69
C GLU A 845 42.23 -5.36 18.94
N ASP A 846 43.56 -5.36 19.04
CA ASP A 846 44.33 -5.92 20.17
C ASP A 846 43.92 -5.28 21.52
N ALA A 847 43.79 -3.95 21.56
CA ALA A 847 43.43 -3.21 22.79
C ALA A 847 42.03 -3.58 23.34
N HIS A 848 41.10 -4.03 22.48
CA HIS A 848 39.75 -4.40 22.92
C HIS A 848 39.68 -5.83 23.42
N GLU A 849 40.52 -6.74 22.91
CA GLU A 849 40.63 -8.07 23.51
C GLU A 849 41.09 -7.94 24.96
N ASP A 850 42.05 -7.06 25.22
CA ASP A 850 42.50 -6.73 26.57
C ASP A 850 41.42 -6.07 27.43
N GLU A 851 40.68 -5.07 26.92
CA GLU A 851 39.55 -4.44 27.63
C GLU A 851 38.41 -5.42 27.95
N THR A 852 38.10 -6.36 27.02
CA THR A 852 37.07 -7.40 27.24
C THR A 852 37.54 -8.50 28.18
N LEU A 853 38.82 -8.83 28.17
CA LEU A 853 39.44 -9.71 29.17
C LEU A 853 39.42 -9.05 30.55
N GLU A 854 39.73 -7.75 30.65
CA GLU A 854 39.64 -7.01 31.91
C GLU A 854 38.21 -6.89 32.43
N THR A 855 37.23 -6.57 31.57
CA THR A 855 35.82 -6.52 32.01
C THR A 855 35.27 -7.90 32.37
N LYS A 856 35.68 -8.98 31.67
CA LYS A 856 35.37 -10.36 32.10
C LYS A 856 36.04 -10.71 33.43
N LYS A 857 37.28 -10.27 33.68
CA LYS A 857 37.96 -10.46 34.97
C LYS A 857 37.27 -9.69 36.11
N ARG A 858 36.77 -8.48 35.86
CA ARG A 858 36.01 -7.68 36.84
C ARG A 858 34.60 -8.22 37.13
N CYS A 859 34.01 -9.00 36.22
CA CYS A 859 32.75 -9.72 36.48
C CYS A 859 32.94 -11.04 37.24
N CYS A 860 34.18 -11.53 37.37
CA CYS A 860 34.52 -12.74 38.11
C CYS A 860 35.11 -12.46 39.52
N PHE A 861 35.09 -11.21 39.98
CA PHE A 861 35.47 -10.80 41.35
C PHE A 861 34.31 -10.15 42.09
#